data_AF-A0A7Y5BWG1-F1
#
_entry.id   AF-A0A7Y5BWG1-F1
#
_cell.length_a   1.000
_cell.length_b   1.000
_cell.length_c   1.000
_cell.angle_alpha   90.00
_cell.angle_beta   90.00
_cell.angle_gamma   90.00
#
_symmetry.space_group_name_H-M   'P 1'
#
loop_
_entity.id
_entity.type
_entity.pdbx_description
1 polymer ?
#
loop_
_entity_poly.entity_id
_entity_poly.type
_entity_poly.pdbx_seq_one_letter_code
_entity_poly.pdbx_strand_id
1 'polypeptide(L)'
;MPRIRFLITFSPLLILLLLPACAAPTPAPLPRLTASPPPSEIAPSPSPSPLFTPPQTPAPTLPLRPPDPATLVRVLNYGIGLERDAWNQFDYPTFHGDFLTFPEARGLFDFIQADLERYYPDGLPNAEALFSEGTLDPNIWFPPRAVWLLAQTAVVNLLRESQSTLTPNTPLLLFASSPISEATFTLIPTPHELDGDPTPEWLVEVISEAYNLRGWIPLDETRDDGYTLIPNDIHHENLARGESTTFQFTPDLNGDGLDDWVTHFDGQALGTQFGELKVYGRVGLQLKLLETIALKPGYTFDIDDHFNIGVTKIRVAIPRSLNFECTWQQLNWYRWQGAEKKYSTNNEAPPDTPVCLAAQAFTAPLSTREAIDFLTGALMGVLPENTPSPDYLALLRVHQAMLYAARHDDPRAIATLDSLAQFTDSPFAELASAYWATSKASPLIFCEQMQAAAQRREPEQTDLAPYLTPVALFTAYGDSLSSYESLICPLRQLVIWRMANEAIPAAHPPVETLQARGYSFVGTYSLNIDADEEPEWILAQAFDQTMWWIIDSAANGWILHPIQGFKRPIQSFQIRVELLKPGNTLAFFLLGTYAPTVPVSAFGECIGQGVSEVSELWVLVWTDNIPNFFSPPRILCGEPPILSDLTPENLLSLFIPFSSGVPTQRNDPSDYYPLLEEQEALLLAGNDLVNIRKNLQSLSEGLSIDSFAAEKIIPRLLFGIGLSYELEGDAVAARAAYLALIAQWPDSPWAWLAEARVGP
;
A
#
# COMPACT_ATOMS: atom_id res chain seq x y z
N MET A 1 -18.82 28.05 -41.97
CA MET A 1 -20.02 28.92 -41.97
C MET A 1 -20.98 28.39 -43.03
N PRO A 2 -22.32 28.49 -42.90
CA PRO A 2 -23.19 28.95 -41.79
C PRO A 2 -23.98 27.75 -41.17
N ARG A 3 -24.24 27.57 -39.86
CA ARG A 3 -25.02 28.32 -38.84
C ARG A 3 -26.43 28.76 -39.28
N ILE A 4 -27.45 28.01 -38.86
CA ILE A 4 -28.81 28.50 -38.65
C ILE A 4 -29.24 28.16 -37.22
N ARG A 5 -29.59 29.22 -36.48
CA ARG A 5 -30.19 29.23 -35.15
C ARG A 5 -31.72 29.14 -35.31
N PHE A 6 -32.41 28.50 -34.38
CA PHE A 6 -33.77 28.93 -34.02
C PHE A 6 -33.86 29.19 -32.52
N LEU A 7 -34.16 30.45 -32.23
CA LEU A 7 -34.66 31.00 -30.98
C LEU A 7 -36.19 30.86 -31.00
N ILE A 8 -36.82 30.40 -29.92
CA ILE A 8 -38.16 30.88 -29.53
C ILE A 8 -38.18 31.00 -28.00
N THR A 9 -38.63 32.17 -27.54
CA THR A 9 -38.73 32.64 -26.16
C THR A 9 -40.20 32.98 -25.81
N PHE A 10 -40.49 33.04 -24.50
CA PHE A 10 -41.63 33.69 -23.80
C PHE A 10 -43.03 33.01 -23.92
N SER A 11 -43.90 32.92 -22.91
CA SER A 11 -43.95 33.19 -21.46
C SER A 11 -45.37 32.77 -20.93
N PRO A 12 -45.78 32.98 -19.66
CA PRO A 12 -46.62 32.06 -18.90
C PRO A 12 -48.11 32.43 -18.89
N LEU A 13 -48.97 31.52 -18.42
CA LEU A 13 -50.31 31.86 -18.00
C LEU A 13 -50.65 31.31 -16.61
N LEU A 14 -50.95 32.29 -15.76
CA LEU A 14 -51.51 32.27 -14.42
C LEU A 14 -52.99 31.85 -14.46
N ILE A 15 -53.43 30.87 -13.66
CA ILE A 15 -54.82 30.74 -13.22
C ILE A 15 -54.86 30.44 -11.73
N LEU A 16 -55.65 31.26 -11.03
CA LEU A 16 -55.95 31.33 -9.60
C LEU A 16 -57.43 30.95 -9.42
N LEU A 17 -57.83 30.62 -8.17
CA LEU A 17 -59.20 30.39 -7.62
C LEU A 17 -59.56 28.89 -7.45
N LEU A 18 -60.15 28.37 -6.36
CA LEU A 18 -60.74 28.89 -5.10
C LEU A 18 -60.88 27.72 -4.08
N LEU A 19 -60.82 28.04 -2.78
CA LEU A 19 -61.17 27.18 -1.63
C LEU A 19 -62.69 26.93 -1.52
N PRO A 20 -63.15 25.95 -0.71
CA PRO A 20 -63.61 26.31 0.64
C PRO A 20 -63.21 25.33 1.76
N ALA A 21 -63.36 25.83 2.99
CA ALA A 21 -62.91 25.31 4.27
C ALA A 21 -63.84 24.27 4.94
N CYS A 22 -63.28 23.48 5.87
CA CYS A 22 -63.88 22.97 7.12
C CYS A 22 -62.76 22.23 7.89
N ALA A 23 -62.27 22.71 9.04
CA ALA A 23 -62.82 22.65 10.40
C ALA A 23 -61.94 21.73 11.27
N ALA A 24 -61.26 22.31 12.25
CA ALA A 24 -60.39 21.64 13.21
C ALA A 24 -61.19 21.10 14.42
N PRO A 25 -60.70 20.05 15.11
CA PRO A 25 -61.03 19.81 16.50
C PRO A 25 -59.86 20.14 17.45
N THR A 26 -60.24 20.85 18.51
CA THR A 26 -59.51 21.32 19.69
C THR A 26 -58.96 20.17 20.56
N PRO A 27 -57.82 20.36 21.28
CA PRO A 27 -57.23 19.31 22.12
C PRO A 27 -57.90 19.19 23.49
N ALA A 28 -57.98 17.96 24.01
CA ALA A 28 -58.46 17.63 25.36
C ALA A 28 -57.30 17.11 26.25
N PRO A 29 -57.42 17.21 27.60
CA PRO A 29 -56.29 17.49 28.50
C PRO A 29 -55.55 16.27 29.06
N LEU A 30 -54.31 16.53 29.51
CA LEU A 30 -53.36 15.64 30.18
C LEU A 30 -53.93 14.88 31.41
N PRO A 31 -53.54 13.61 31.61
CA PRO A 31 -53.54 12.99 32.94
C PRO A 31 -52.22 13.27 33.68
N ARG A 32 -52.35 13.73 34.94
CA ARG A 32 -51.28 13.76 35.94
C ARG A 32 -50.86 12.33 36.29
N LEU A 33 -49.57 12.03 36.21
CA LEU A 33 -48.96 10.90 36.89
C LEU A 33 -48.07 11.39 38.04
N THR A 34 -48.24 10.72 39.16
CA THR A 34 -47.68 10.93 40.49
C THR A 34 -46.17 10.72 40.55
N ALA A 35 -45.53 11.46 41.46
CA ALA A 35 -44.10 11.44 41.73
C ALA A 35 -43.58 10.05 42.13
N SER A 36 -42.48 9.61 41.51
CA SER A 36 -41.62 8.53 41.97
C SER A 36 -40.49 9.10 42.87
N PRO A 37 -39.98 8.31 43.84
CA PRO A 37 -38.97 8.78 44.79
C PRO A 37 -37.62 9.02 44.10
N PRO A 38 -36.76 9.90 44.65
CA PRO A 38 -35.47 10.19 44.06
C PRO A 38 -34.55 8.96 44.09
N PRO A 39 -33.74 8.73 43.03
CA PRO A 39 -32.71 7.70 43.05
C PRO A 39 -31.60 8.09 44.02
N SER A 40 -31.14 7.12 44.81
CA SER A 40 -29.97 7.26 45.67
C SER A 40 -28.76 7.71 44.87
N GLU A 41 -28.09 8.72 45.39
CA GLU A 41 -26.83 9.28 44.94
C GLU A 41 -25.76 8.18 44.87
N ILE A 42 -25.47 7.71 43.65
CA ILE A 42 -24.25 6.95 43.38
C ILE A 42 -23.15 7.99 43.22
N ALA A 43 -22.16 7.94 44.11
CA ALA A 43 -20.99 8.80 44.06
C ALA A 43 -20.35 8.75 42.65
N PRO A 44 -20.03 9.88 42.02
CA PRO A 44 -19.33 9.87 40.75
C PRO A 44 -17.97 9.21 40.93
N SER A 45 -17.67 8.21 40.10
CA SER A 45 -16.29 7.76 39.89
C SER A 45 -15.43 8.97 39.53
N PRO A 46 -14.21 9.09 40.08
CA PRO A 46 -13.32 10.18 39.70
C PRO A 46 -13.05 10.11 38.21
N SER A 47 -13.32 11.20 37.49
CA SER A 47 -12.84 11.37 36.12
C SER A 47 -11.31 11.24 36.11
N PRO A 48 -10.71 10.56 35.12
CA PRO A 48 -9.26 10.60 34.95
C PRO A 48 -8.85 12.06 34.78
N SER A 49 -7.91 12.53 35.62
CA SER A 49 -7.32 13.85 35.47
C SER A 49 -6.67 13.94 34.09
N PRO A 50 -6.83 15.05 33.34
CA PRO A 50 -6.06 15.24 32.12
C PRO A 50 -4.57 15.16 32.46
N LEU A 51 -3.84 14.32 31.73
CA LEU A 51 -2.41 14.08 31.88
C LEU A 51 -1.57 15.36 31.72
N PHE A 52 -2.16 16.44 31.17
CA PHE A 52 -1.49 17.70 30.97
C PHE A 52 -2.45 18.88 31.14
N THR A 53 -2.23 19.69 32.17
CA THR A 53 -2.69 21.09 32.20
C THR A 53 -1.47 21.97 32.36
N PRO A 54 -1.14 22.85 31.39
CA PRO A 54 0.00 23.73 31.52
C PRO A 54 -0.18 24.62 32.77
N PRO A 55 0.88 24.85 33.56
CA PRO A 55 0.80 25.70 34.74
C PRO A 55 0.41 27.13 34.32
N GLN A 56 -0.66 27.67 34.91
CA GLN A 56 -1.15 29.03 34.65
C GLN A 56 -0.28 30.14 35.27
N THR A 57 0.89 29.80 35.82
CA THR A 57 1.79 30.75 36.48
C THR A 57 2.95 31.09 35.55
N PRO A 58 3.18 32.37 35.20
CA PRO A 58 4.32 32.75 34.38
C PRO A 58 5.62 32.53 35.16
N ALA A 59 6.32 31.44 34.85
CA ALA A 59 7.70 31.24 35.25
C ALA A 59 8.59 32.26 34.51
N PRO A 60 9.71 32.70 35.11
CA PRO A 60 10.64 33.60 34.43
C PRO A 60 11.05 33.03 33.06
N THR A 61 10.82 33.83 32.02
CA THR A 61 11.05 33.53 30.60
C THR A 61 12.55 33.42 30.31
N LEU A 62 13.13 32.27 30.62
CA LEU A 62 14.37 31.84 29.99
C LEU A 62 14.00 31.36 28.57
N PRO A 63 14.66 31.87 27.51
CA PRO A 63 14.42 31.39 26.16
C PRO A 63 14.89 29.94 26.02
N LEU A 64 14.21 29.17 25.18
CA LEU A 64 14.70 27.87 24.73
C LEU A 64 16.07 28.06 24.06
N ARG A 65 16.97 27.11 24.26
CA ARG A 65 18.31 27.13 23.69
C ARG A 65 18.41 26.12 22.56
N PRO A 66 19.32 26.35 21.58
CA PRO A 66 19.79 25.27 20.74
C PRO A 66 20.17 24.05 21.59
N PRO A 67 19.79 22.83 21.20
CA PRO A 67 20.07 21.63 21.97
C PRO A 67 21.57 21.44 22.14
N ASP A 68 22.00 21.17 23.37
CA ASP A 68 23.41 20.96 23.71
C ASP A 68 24.06 19.83 22.87
N PRO A 69 25.19 20.06 22.17
CA PRO A 69 25.84 19.06 21.31
C PRO A 69 26.21 17.77 22.04
N ALA A 70 26.74 17.87 23.26
CA ALA A 70 27.14 16.68 24.03
C ALA A 70 25.92 15.81 24.37
N THR A 71 24.78 16.44 24.65
CA THR A 71 23.51 15.75 24.87
C THR A 71 22.99 15.09 23.59
N LEU A 72 23.06 15.75 22.43
CA LEU A 72 22.69 15.14 21.15
C LEU A 72 23.53 13.88 20.86
N VAL A 73 24.85 13.95 21.04
CA VAL A 73 25.75 12.80 20.85
C VAL A 73 25.46 11.68 21.86
N ARG A 74 25.15 12.03 23.12
CA ARG A 74 24.74 11.06 24.15
C ARG A 74 23.49 10.28 23.72
N VAL A 75 22.45 10.99 23.25
CA VAL A 75 21.20 10.35 22.81
C VAL A 75 21.43 9.55 21.52
N LEU A 76 22.27 10.03 20.61
CA LEU A 76 22.65 9.31 19.40
C LEU A 76 23.32 7.96 19.71
N ASN A 77 24.31 7.95 20.62
CA ASN A 77 24.95 6.72 21.09
C ASN A 77 23.97 5.78 21.78
N TYR A 78 23.00 6.32 22.53
CA TYR A 78 21.94 5.51 23.13
C TYR A 78 21.09 4.82 22.05
N GLY A 79 20.67 5.57 21.01
CA GLY A 79 19.95 5.01 19.86
C GLY A 79 20.73 3.93 19.10
N ILE A 80 22.03 4.15 18.87
CA ILE A 80 22.95 3.15 18.28
C ILE A 80 23.00 1.88 19.16
N GLY A 81 23.07 2.06 20.47
CA GLY A 81 23.03 0.95 21.43
C GLY A 81 21.73 0.15 21.36
N LEU A 82 20.57 0.83 21.30
CA LEU A 82 19.27 0.19 21.14
C LEU A 82 19.17 -0.63 19.85
N GLU A 83 19.63 -0.07 18.74
CA GLU A 83 19.64 -0.76 17.45
C GLU A 83 20.56 -2.00 17.49
N ARG A 84 21.77 -1.86 18.04
CA ARG A 84 22.70 -2.99 18.21
C ARG A 84 22.09 -4.10 19.07
N ASP A 85 21.50 -3.73 20.20
CA ASP A 85 20.91 -4.70 21.13
C ASP A 85 19.70 -5.40 20.49
N ALA A 86 18.92 -4.67 19.68
CA ALA A 86 17.89 -5.25 18.85
C ALA A 86 18.49 -6.30 17.89
N TRP A 87 19.53 -5.94 17.13
CA TRP A 87 20.23 -6.83 16.20
C TRP A 87 20.82 -8.09 16.85
N ASN A 88 21.37 -7.97 18.05
CA ASN A 88 21.94 -9.10 18.79
C ASN A 88 20.88 -10.06 19.36
N GLN A 89 19.63 -9.61 19.51
CA GLN A 89 18.51 -10.46 19.96
C GLN A 89 17.90 -11.28 18.83
N PHE A 90 18.29 -11.06 17.56
CA PHE A 90 17.83 -11.87 16.42
C PHE A 90 18.54 -13.22 16.36
N ASP A 91 17.96 -14.23 17.00
CA ASP A 91 18.20 -15.62 16.62
C ASP A 91 17.28 -15.96 15.41
N TYR A 92 17.90 -16.36 14.29
CA TYR A 92 17.29 -16.49 12.96
C TYR A 92 16.01 -17.37 12.79
N PRO A 93 15.56 -18.28 13.69
CA PRO A 93 14.39 -19.12 13.38
C PRO A 93 13.01 -18.48 13.62
N THR A 94 12.93 -17.36 14.35
CA THR A 94 11.64 -16.78 14.76
C THR A 94 11.56 -15.32 14.32
N PHE A 95 11.24 -15.13 13.04
CA PHE A 95 10.95 -13.82 12.42
C PHE A 95 9.58 -13.25 12.87
N HIS A 96 9.22 -13.40 14.14
CA HIS A 96 7.97 -12.94 14.74
C HIS A 96 8.24 -12.53 16.18
N GLY A 97 8.18 -11.24 16.52
CA GLY A 97 8.14 -10.85 17.93
C GLY A 97 8.45 -9.39 18.24
N ASP A 98 9.72 -9.04 18.43
CA ASP A 98 10.05 -7.82 19.18
C ASP A 98 10.43 -6.64 18.26
N PHE A 99 9.41 -6.11 17.57
CA PHE A 99 9.48 -4.92 16.72
C PHE A 99 9.58 -3.59 17.49
N LEU A 100 9.86 -3.61 18.80
CA LEU A 100 9.67 -2.43 19.67
C LEU A 100 10.91 -1.52 19.79
N THR A 101 12.12 -2.06 19.60
CA THR A 101 13.39 -1.33 19.76
C THR A 101 13.79 -0.55 18.51
N PHE A 102 13.46 -1.05 17.31
CA PHE A 102 13.73 -0.35 16.04
C PHE A 102 12.97 0.98 15.90
N PRO A 103 11.65 1.06 16.18
CA PRO A 103 10.91 2.31 16.05
C PRO A 103 11.37 3.37 17.05
N GLU A 104 11.80 2.95 18.24
CA GLU A 104 12.32 3.85 19.29
C GLU A 104 13.66 4.48 18.86
N ALA A 105 14.63 3.65 18.44
CA ALA A 105 15.91 4.13 17.91
C ALA A 105 15.73 5.04 16.68
N ARG A 106 14.86 4.63 15.74
CA ARG A 106 14.54 5.40 14.54
C ARG A 106 13.99 6.78 14.87
N GLY A 107 13.01 6.85 15.77
CA GLY A 107 12.47 8.13 16.23
C GLY A 107 13.56 9.06 16.76
N LEU A 108 14.42 8.56 17.65
CA LEU A 108 15.54 9.36 18.17
C LEU A 108 16.47 9.86 17.06
N PHE A 109 16.82 9.02 16.08
CA PHE A 109 17.66 9.41 14.95
C PHE A 109 17.04 10.51 14.10
N ASP A 110 15.74 10.43 13.80
CA ASP A 110 15.04 11.41 12.98
C ASP A 110 14.99 12.79 13.68
N PHE A 111 14.72 12.82 14.99
CA PHE A 111 14.73 14.09 15.74
C PHE A 111 16.14 14.67 15.93
N ILE A 112 17.16 13.84 16.18
CA ILE A 112 18.54 14.30 16.26
C ILE A 112 19.00 14.86 14.91
N GLN A 113 18.67 14.18 13.80
CA GLN A 113 18.96 14.68 12.46
C GLN A 113 18.31 16.05 12.24
N ALA A 114 17.03 16.20 12.54
CA ALA A 114 16.32 17.47 12.39
C ALA A 114 16.93 18.59 13.25
N ASP A 115 17.43 18.26 14.44
CA ASP A 115 18.10 19.22 15.32
C ASP A 115 19.48 19.64 14.79
N LEU A 116 20.26 18.70 14.26
CA LEU A 116 21.52 19.02 13.59
C LEU A 116 21.26 19.93 12.39
N GLU A 117 20.32 19.60 11.51
CA GLU A 117 19.98 20.40 10.34
C GLU A 117 19.45 21.81 10.69
N ARG A 118 18.66 21.93 11.78
CA ARG A 118 18.06 23.21 12.18
C ARG A 118 19.02 24.12 12.94
N TYR A 119 19.74 23.60 13.93
CA TYR A 119 20.52 24.42 14.85
C TYR A 119 22.02 24.41 14.55
N TYR A 120 22.49 23.44 13.77
CA TYR A 120 23.89 23.26 13.39
C TYR A 120 24.03 23.06 11.87
N PRO A 121 23.54 24.00 11.03
CA PRO A 121 23.55 23.86 9.57
C PRO A 121 24.97 23.76 8.98
N ASP A 122 25.96 24.33 9.67
CA ASP A 122 27.39 24.24 9.31
C ASP A 122 28.10 23.05 9.99
N GLY A 123 27.33 22.19 10.67
CA GLY A 123 27.83 21.05 11.45
C GLY A 123 28.12 21.36 12.92
N LEU A 124 28.37 20.30 13.69
CA LEU A 124 28.80 20.46 15.09
C LEU A 124 30.23 20.98 15.18
N PRO A 125 30.51 21.96 16.06
CA PRO A 125 31.89 22.34 16.34
C PRO A 125 32.63 21.15 16.97
N ASN A 126 33.88 20.95 16.56
CA ASN A 126 34.74 19.85 16.96
C ASN A 126 34.19 18.45 16.63
N ALA A 127 33.45 18.30 15.52
CA ALA A 127 32.92 17.01 15.09
C ALA A 127 34.02 15.96 14.89
N GLU A 128 35.23 16.37 14.50
CA GLU A 128 36.40 15.49 14.34
C GLU A 128 36.80 14.80 15.65
N ALA A 129 36.66 15.48 16.79
CA ALA A 129 36.92 14.91 18.11
C ALA A 129 35.99 13.73 18.42
N LEU A 130 34.76 13.74 17.90
CA LEU A 130 33.80 12.65 18.10
C LEU A 130 34.32 11.32 17.53
N PHE A 131 34.97 11.41 16.37
CA PHE A 131 35.53 10.25 15.67
C PHE A 131 36.95 9.92 16.17
N SER A 132 37.78 10.93 16.47
CA SER A 132 39.16 10.72 16.92
C SER A 132 39.26 10.21 18.33
N GLU A 133 38.42 10.71 19.25
CA GLU A 133 38.46 10.31 20.66
C GLU A 133 37.61 9.06 20.94
N GLY A 134 36.90 8.54 19.94
CA GLY A 134 35.98 7.41 20.08
C GLY A 134 34.75 7.73 20.93
N THR A 135 34.32 9.01 20.92
CA THR A 135 33.12 9.44 21.66
C THR A 135 31.84 8.92 20.99
N LEU A 136 31.84 8.80 19.66
CA LEU A 136 30.79 8.12 18.91
C LEU A 136 31.05 6.60 18.92
N ASP A 137 30.05 5.78 19.26
CA ASP A 137 30.21 4.32 19.28
C ASP A 137 30.48 3.80 17.85
N PRO A 138 31.63 3.15 17.56
CA PRO A 138 31.95 2.64 16.23
C PRO A 138 31.17 1.36 15.86
N ASN A 139 30.50 0.69 16.81
CA ASN A 139 29.77 -0.57 16.53
C ASN A 139 28.41 -0.34 15.84
N ILE A 140 28.40 0.51 14.82
CA ILE A 140 27.20 0.92 14.12
C ILE A 140 26.95 -0.04 12.96
N TRP A 141 25.87 -0.81 13.03
CA TRP A 141 25.50 -1.72 11.96
C TRP A 141 24.77 -1.01 10.82
N PHE A 142 23.90 -0.04 11.12
CA PHE A 142 23.22 0.79 10.14
C PHE A 142 23.41 2.26 10.54
N PRO A 143 24.42 2.95 9.98
CA PRO A 143 24.65 4.32 10.37
C PRO A 143 23.41 5.19 10.12
N PRO A 144 22.87 5.90 11.12
CA PRO A 144 21.78 6.83 10.91
C PRO A 144 22.30 8.08 10.18
N ARG A 145 21.44 8.81 9.47
CA ARG A 145 21.85 10.01 8.73
C ARG A 145 22.45 11.10 9.63
N ALA A 146 22.05 11.17 10.90
CA ALA A 146 22.71 12.02 11.88
C ALA A 146 24.23 11.76 11.97
N VAL A 147 24.67 10.50 11.96
CA VAL A 147 26.11 10.15 11.96
C VAL A 147 26.79 10.63 10.67
N TRP A 148 26.11 10.57 9.53
CA TRP A 148 26.65 11.07 8.27
C TRP A 148 26.82 12.59 8.26
N LEU A 149 25.87 13.36 8.80
CA LEU A 149 26.02 14.81 8.96
C LEU A 149 27.23 15.18 9.83
N LEU A 150 27.45 14.42 10.92
CA LEU A 150 28.63 14.58 11.77
C LEU A 150 29.93 14.23 11.04
N ALA A 151 29.93 13.14 10.26
CA ALA A 151 31.08 12.71 9.47
C ALA A 151 31.45 13.74 8.40
N GLN A 152 30.46 14.36 7.74
CA GLN A 152 30.70 15.43 6.77
C GLN A 152 31.47 16.59 7.38
N THR A 153 31.01 17.04 8.55
CA THR A 153 31.65 18.12 9.30
C THR A 153 33.06 17.74 9.76
N ALA A 154 33.22 16.52 10.29
CA ALA A 154 34.50 16.02 10.76
C ALA A 154 35.54 15.97 9.65
N VAL A 155 35.17 15.52 8.44
CA VAL A 155 36.08 15.47 7.28
C VAL A 155 36.55 16.88 6.90
N VAL A 156 35.63 17.86 6.84
CA VAL A 156 35.98 19.25 6.54
C VAL A 156 36.93 19.82 7.60
N ASN A 157 36.68 19.57 8.89
CA ASN A 157 37.54 20.03 9.98
C ASN A 157 38.93 19.38 9.90
N LEU A 158 39.01 18.07 9.68
CA LEU A 158 40.29 17.35 9.53
C LEU A 158 41.09 17.82 8.31
N LEU A 159 40.45 18.10 7.17
CA LEU A 159 41.11 18.69 6.00
C LEU A 159 41.70 20.08 6.34
N ARG A 160 40.94 20.92 7.04
CA ARG A 160 41.37 22.24 7.48
C ARG A 160 42.54 22.18 8.47
N GLU A 161 42.46 21.29 9.45
CA GLU A 161 43.50 21.14 10.48
C GLU A 161 44.80 20.57 9.93
N SER A 162 44.70 19.59 9.03
CA SER A 162 45.85 18.96 8.40
C SER A 162 46.51 19.79 7.30
N GLN A 163 45.82 20.83 6.79
CA GLN A 163 46.22 21.60 5.60
C GLN A 163 46.50 20.68 4.40
N SER A 164 45.72 19.60 4.28
CA SER A 164 45.89 18.62 3.21
C SER A 164 45.28 19.12 1.92
N THR A 165 46.02 19.05 0.82
CA THR A 165 45.51 19.37 -0.53
C THR A 165 44.91 18.13 -1.18
N LEU A 166 43.69 18.24 -1.72
CA LEU A 166 43.08 17.18 -2.51
C LEU A 166 43.78 17.03 -3.87
N THR A 167 43.98 15.80 -4.33
CA THR A 167 44.58 15.48 -5.63
C THR A 167 43.68 14.49 -6.36
N PRO A 168 43.29 14.72 -7.63
CA PRO A 168 42.30 13.90 -8.32
C PRO A 168 42.62 12.39 -8.26
N ASN A 169 41.63 11.60 -7.87
CA ASN A 169 41.66 10.13 -7.78
C ASN A 169 42.81 9.56 -6.92
N THR A 170 43.40 10.37 -6.04
CA THR A 170 44.49 9.92 -5.16
C THR A 170 43.94 9.76 -3.75
N PRO A 171 43.92 8.52 -3.19
CA PRO A 171 43.41 8.31 -1.84
C PRO A 171 44.19 9.10 -0.79
N LEU A 172 43.47 9.83 0.05
CA LEU A 172 44.00 10.54 1.22
C LEU A 172 43.46 9.88 2.49
N LEU A 173 44.36 9.50 3.39
CA LEU A 173 44.00 8.93 4.69
C LEU A 173 44.00 10.06 5.73
N LEU A 174 42.84 10.33 6.32
CA LEU A 174 42.73 11.22 7.46
C LEU A 174 42.66 10.38 8.74
N PHE A 175 43.64 10.60 9.60
CA PHE A 175 43.73 9.92 10.89
C PHE A 175 43.06 10.78 11.96
N ALA A 176 42.04 10.20 12.57
CA ALA A 176 41.49 10.69 13.81
C ALA A 176 42.42 10.17 14.93
N SER A 177 43.36 10.97 15.41
CA SER A 177 44.47 10.50 16.26
C SER A 177 44.01 9.93 17.62
N SER A 178 44.01 8.60 17.78
CA SER A 178 43.86 7.92 19.09
C SER A 178 44.64 6.60 19.19
N PRO A 179 45.09 6.21 20.40
CA PRO A 179 45.77 4.94 20.66
C PRO A 179 44.84 3.71 20.65
N ILE A 180 43.52 3.89 20.54
CA ILE A 180 42.53 2.81 20.53
C ILE A 180 41.58 3.06 19.35
N SER A 181 41.70 2.22 18.32
CA SER A 181 40.87 2.11 17.10
C SER A 181 41.32 2.85 15.83
N GLU A 182 41.20 2.12 14.72
CA GLU A 182 41.53 2.41 13.33
C GLU A 182 40.47 3.31 12.67
N ALA A 183 40.01 4.36 13.37
CA ALA A 183 39.06 5.32 12.82
C ALA A 183 39.75 6.16 11.72
N THR A 184 39.75 5.59 10.52
CA THR A 184 40.41 6.13 9.33
C THR A 184 39.31 6.53 8.36
N PHE A 185 39.28 7.80 7.98
CA PHE A 185 38.54 8.21 6.79
C PHE A 185 39.47 8.07 5.60
N THR A 186 39.10 7.22 4.65
CA THR A 186 39.72 7.20 3.32
C THR A 186 38.93 8.13 2.43
N LEU A 187 39.58 9.16 1.92
CA LEU A 187 39.01 10.12 0.99
C LEU A 187 39.50 9.82 -0.43
N ILE A 188 38.58 9.72 -1.39
CA ILE A 188 38.91 9.60 -2.82
C ILE A 188 38.28 10.80 -3.55
N PRO A 189 39.06 11.87 -3.77
CA PRO A 189 38.53 13.10 -4.34
C PRO A 189 38.46 13.05 -5.87
N THR A 190 37.33 13.48 -6.42
CA THR A 190 37.12 13.63 -7.87
C THR A 190 36.72 15.07 -8.19
N PRO A 191 37.42 15.77 -9.10
CA PRO A 191 37.10 17.15 -9.44
C PRO A 191 35.84 17.22 -10.32
N HIS A 192 34.92 18.13 -10.00
CA HIS A 192 33.66 18.35 -10.72
C HIS A 192 33.29 19.83 -10.69
N GLU A 193 32.63 20.31 -11.74
CA GLU A 193 32.07 21.67 -11.80
C GLU A 193 30.65 21.63 -11.23
N LEU A 194 30.51 21.98 -9.96
CA LEU A 194 29.24 21.84 -9.21
C LEU A 194 28.51 23.16 -9.02
N ASP A 195 29.22 24.27 -9.20
CA ASP A 195 28.83 25.53 -8.58
C ASP A 195 28.89 26.74 -9.56
N GLY A 196 29.52 26.58 -10.72
CA GLY A 196 29.57 27.52 -11.83
C GLY A 196 30.53 28.68 -11.60
N ASP A 197 31.30 28.64 -10.52
CA ASP A 197 32.32 29.62 -10.20
C ASP A 197 33.73 29.11 -10.61
N PRO A 198 34.79 29.94 -10.50
CA PRO A 198 36.12 29.54 -10.96
C PRO A 198 36.92 28.74 -9.91
N THR A 199 36.38 28.51 -8.73
CA THR A 199 37.05 27.79 -7.63
C THR A 199 36.84 26.28 -7.81
N PRO A 200 37.88 25.44 -7.60
CA PRO A 200 37.72 24.01 -7.85
C PRO A 200 36.75 23.35 -6.86
N GLU A 201 35.78 22.61 -7.38
CA GLU A 201 34.89 21.80 -6.56
C GLU A 201 35.23 20.31 -6.66
N TRP A 202 34.97 19.62 -5.55
CA TRP A 202 35.38 18.25 -5.34
C TRP A 202 34.19 17.44 -4.87
N LEU A 203 33.94 16.31 -5.54
CA LEU A 203 33.13 15.26 -4.97
C LEU A 203 34.07 14.23 -4.33
N VAL A 204 34.05 14.16 -3.00
CA VAL A 204 34.95 13.30 -2.23
C VAL A 204 34.20 12.07 -1.75
N GLU A 205 34.55 10.90 -2.30
CA GLU A 205 34.10 9.64 -1.71
C GLU A 205 34.79 9.45 -0.36
N VAL A 206 34.00 9.17 0.67
CA VAL A 206 34.44 8.98 2.05
C VAL A 206 34.08 7.59 2.49
N ILE A 207 35.09 6.84 2.90
CA ILE A 207 34.96 5.46 3.37
C ILE A 207 35.47 5.40 4.80
N SER A 208 34.66 4.84 5.70
CA SER A 208 35.06 4.52 7.06
C SER A 208 34.52 3.14 7.46
N GLU A 209 35.40 2.15 7.42
CA GLU A 209 35.08 0.77 7.84
C GLU A 209 34.72 0.72 9.33
N ALA A 210 35.39 1.54 10.16
CA ALA A 210 35.15 1.61 11.59
C ALA A 210 33.71 2.02 11.94
N TYR A 211 33.02 2.77 11.07
CA TYR A 211 31.64 3.24 11.29
C TYR A 211 30.66 2.67 10.25
N ASN A 212 31.09 1.70 9.43
CA ASN A 212 30.34 1.16 8.29
C ASN A 212 29.79 2.23 7.32
N LEU A 213 30.51 3.34 7.16
CA LEU A 213 30.10 4.48 6.33
C LEU A 213 30.78 4.44 4.97
N ARG A 214 29.99 4.65 3.91
CA ARG A 214 30.47 5.05 2.60
C ARG A 214 29.57 6.14 2.04
N GLY A 215 30.10 7.23 1.51
CA GLY A 215 29.26 8.28 0.93
C GLY A 215 30.08 9.32 0.18
N TRP A 216 29.42 10.34 -0.37
CA TRP A 216 30.08 11.41 -1.12
C TRP A 216 29.83 12.75 -0.46
N ILE A 217 30.89 13.53 -0.31
CA ILE A 217 30.84 14.88 0.24
C ILE A 217 31.20 15.86 -0.87
N PRO A 218 30.31 16.79 -1.24
CA PRO A 218 30.60 17.85 -2.18
C PRO A 218 31.29 19.00 -1.43
N LEU A 219 32.49 19.35 -1.86
CA LEU A 219 33.34 20.37 -1.25
C LEU A 219 33.66 21.46 -2.28
N ASP A 220 33.70 22.69 -1.80
CA ASP A 220 34.19 23.86 -2.51
C ASP A 220 35.55 24.27 -1.93
N GLU A 221 36.52 24.53 -2.79
CA GLU A 221 37.85 24.99 -2.43
C GLU A 221 37.88 26.52 -2.30
N THR A 222 38.02 26.98 -1.06
CA THR A 222 38.10 28.40 -0.73
C THR A 222 39.45 29.02 -1.14
N ARG A 223 39.47 30.34 -1.33
CA ARG A 223 40.65 31.12 -1.75
C ARG A 223 41.86 31.06 -0.81
N ASP A 224 41.69 30.58 0.41
CA ASP A 224 42.74 30.43 1.42
C ASP A 224 43.26 28.97 1.50
N ASP A 225 43.12 28.19 0.42
CA ASP A 225 43.47 26.75 0.31
C ASP A 225 42.74 25.87 1.34
N GLY A 226 41.54 26.29 1.77
CA GLY A 226 40.67 25.56 2.69
C GLY A 226 39.44 24.99 2.00
N TYR A 227 38.70 24.09 2.65
CA TYR A 227 37.49 23.48 2.10
C TYR A 227 36.23 23.89 2.88
N THR A 228 35.13 24.07 2.15
CA THR A 228 33.79 24.25 2.69
C THR A 228 32.82 23.24 2.12
N LEU A 229 31.86 22.81 2.93
CA LEU A 229 30.81 21.91 2.49
C LEU A 229 29.86 22.66 1.55
N ILE A 230 29.60 22.09 0.37
CA ILE A 230 28.46 22.53 -0.45
C ILE A 230 27.20 21.94 0.19
N PRO A 231 26.19 22.74 0.55
CA PRO A 231 24.94 22.23 1.11
C PRO A 231 24.36 21.14 0.22
N ASN A 232 23.94 20.02 0.80
CA ASN A 232 23.56 18.86 0.00
C ASN A 232 22.59 17.90 0.71
N ASP A 233 21.84 17.15 -0.10
CA ASP A 233 20.94 16.08 0.37
C ASP A 233 21.58 14.69 0.28
N ILE A 234 22.88 14.59 0.01
CA ILE A 234 23.55 13.31 -0.23
C ILE A 234 23.46 12.41 1.01
N HIS A 235 22.96 11.19 0.82
CA HIS A 235 22.92 10.15 1.85
C HIS A 235 24.19 9.28 1.77
N HIS A 236 24.59 8.73 2.91
CA HIS A 236 25.57 7.65 2.95
C HIS A 236 24.91 6.29 2.68
N GLU A 237 25.77 5.32 2.42
CA GLU A 237 25.53 3.90 2.27
C GLU A 237 26.12 3.13 3.43
N ASN A 238 25.62 1.91 3.61
CA ASN A 238 26.07 1.02 4.64
C ASN A 238 27.02 -0.05 4.08
N LEU A 239 28.30 0.03 4.46
CA LEU A 239 29.31 -0.96 4.06
C LEU A 239 28.96 -2.40 4.51
N ALA A 240 28.23 -2.57 5.61
CA ALA A 240 27.90 -3.89 6.16
C ALA A 240 26.88 -4.69 5.34
N ARG A 241 26.10 -4.04 4.46
CA ARG A 241 25.05 -4.71 3.67
C ARG A 241 25.55 -5.37 2.38
N GLY A 242 26.85 -5.24 2.04
CA GLY A 242 27.39 -5.74 0.77
C GLY A 242 26.74 -5.08 -0.45
N GLU A 243 26.24 -3.86 -0.27
CA GLU A 243 25.58 -3.06 -1.31
C GLU A 243 26.61 -2.65 -2.35
N SER A 244 26.29 -2.87 -3.63
CA SER A 244 27.13 -2.40 -4.72
C SER A 244 26.52 -1.11 -5.26
N THR A 245 27.20 0.00 -4.99
CA THR A 245 26.82 1.27 -5.59
C THR A 245 27.79 1.64 -6.70
N THR A 246 27.22 1.99 -7.83
CA THR A 246 27.93 2.49 -9.00
C THR A 246 27.49 3.93 -9.25
N PHE A 247 28.42 4.74 -9.73
CA PHE A 247 28.23 6.18 -9.87
C PHE A 247 28.38 6.55 -11.33
N GLN A 248 27.47 7.38 -11.82
CA GLN A 248 27.57 7.92 -13.16
C GLN A 248 27.37 9.43 -13.08
N PHE A 249 28.40 10.16 -13.49
CA PHE A 249 28.32 11.60 -13.68
C PHE A 249 27.68 11.90 -15.01
N THR A 250 26.79 12.87 -15.01
CA THR A 250 26.01 13.24 -16.20
C THR A 250 26.12 14.72 -16.44
N PRO A 251 26.53 15.14 -17.66
CA PRO A 251 27.02 16.49 -17.87
C PRO A 251 25.96 17.59 -17.80
N ASP A 252 24.66 17.24 -17.77
CA ASP A 252 23.53 18.16 -17.53
C ASP A 252 22.18 17.37 -17.68
N LEU A 253 21.53 16.97 -16.59
CA LEU A 253 20.19 16.35 -16.57
C LEU A 253 19.05 17.37 -16.47
N ASN A 254 19.32 18.53 -15.88
CA ASN A 254 18.32 19.52 -15.49
C ASN A 254 18.22 20.73 -16.45
N GLY A 255 19.19 20.87 -17.36
CA GLY A 255 19.30 21.88 -18.41
C GLY A 255 19.97 23.18 -17.98
N ASP A 256 20.71 23.22 -16.88
CA ASP A 256 21.37 24.42 -16.35
C ASP A 256 22.84 24.57 -16.79
N GLY A 257 23.39 23.59 -17.50
CA GLY A 257 24.76 23.58 -18.00
C GLY A 257 25.81 23.19 -16.96
N LEU A 258 25.41 22.65 -15.80
CA LEU A 258 26.30 22.12 -14.77
C LEU A 258 26.21 20.60 -14.69
N ASP A 259 27.22 19.97 -14.08
CA ASP A 259 27.21 18.52 -13.88
C ASP A 259 26.11 18.13 -12.86
N ASP A 260 25.20 17.25 -13.27
CA ASP A 260 24.23 16.61 -12.39
C ASP A 260 24.72 15.22 -11.95
N TRP A 261 24.23 14.77 -10.81
CA TRP A 261 24.76 13.58 -10.15
C TRP A 261 23.72 12.46 -10.02
N VAL A 262 24.07 11.26 -10.47
CA VAL A 262 23.22 10.06 -10.32
C VAL A 262 23.99 8.96 -9.59
N THR A 263 23.40 8.48 -8.50
CA THR A 263 23.89 7.29 -7.80
C THR A 263 22.99 6.11 -8.15
N HIS A 264 23.60 5.01 -8.58
CA HIS A 264 22.91 3.74 -8.80
C HIS A 264 23.28 2.77 -7.70
N PHE A 265 22.29 2.47 -6.89
CA PHE A 265 22.37 1.55 -5.77
C PHE A 265 21.76 0.21 -6.17
N ASP A 266 22.49 -0.88 -5.93
CA ASP A 266 21.99 -2.25 -6.03
C ASP A 266 22.34 -3.03 -4.77
N GLY A 267 21.36 -3.74 -4.22
CA GLY A 267 21.51 -4.53 -3.00
C GLY A 267 20.73 -5.84 -3.05
N GLN A 268 21.11 -6.75 -2.15
CA GLN A 268 20.35 -7.97 -1.89
C GLN A 268 20.06 -8.09 -0.40
N ALA A 269 18.79 -8.17 -0.04
CA ALA A 269 18.35 -8.36 1.33
C ALA A 269 17.32 -9.49 1.39
N LEU A 270 17.51 -10.44 2.32
CA LEU A 270 16.59 -11.56 2.54
C LEU A 270 16.23 -12.34 1.25
N GLY A 271 17.20 -12.51 0.35
CA GLY A 271 17.01 -13.18 -0.94
C GLY A 271 16.34 -12.32 -2.03
N THR A 272 15.93 -11.10 -1.72
CA THR A 272 15.32 -10.15 -2.66
C THR A 272 16.37 -9.16 -3.17
N GLN A 273 16.45 -9.01 -4.49
CA GLN A 273 17.23 -7.93 -5.11
C GLN A 273 16.41 -6.65 -5.13
N PHE A 274 17.04 -5.54 -4.79
CA PHE A 274 16.46 -4.21 -4.86
C PHE A 274 17.49 -3.25 -5.39
N GLY A 275 17.05 -2.26 -6.16
CA GLY A 275 17.91 -1.19 -6.63
C GLY A 275 17.18 0.14 -6.65
N GLU A 276 17.93 1.22 -6.75
CA GLU A 276 17.40 2.57 -6.91
C GLU A 276 18.39 3.48 -7.61
N LEU A 277 17.87 4.44 -8.37
CA LEU A 277 18.63 5.58 -8.85
C LEU A 277 18.25 6.78 -8.00
N LYS A 278 19.23 7.45 -7.38
CA LYS A 278 19.01 8.77 -6.78
C LYS A 278 19.60 9.82 -7.70
N VAL A 279 18.75 10.76 -8.07
CA VAL A 279 19.09 11.84 -8.99
C VAL A 279 19.20 13.11 -8.18
N TYR A 280 20.38 13.69 -8.20
CA TYR A 280 20.69 14.94 -7.54
C TYR A 280 20.99 15.98 -8.59
N GLY A 281 20.45 17.17 -8.37
CA GLY A 281 20.71 18.31 -9.22
C GLY A 281 20.60 19.60 -8.44
N ARG A 282 21.06 20.68 -9.07
CA ARG A 282 21.26 21.93 -8.35
C ARG A 282 19.96 22.69 -8.16
N VAL A 283 19.74 23.15 -6.93
CA VAL A 283 18.64 24.05 -6.58
C VAL A 283 19.19 25.19 -5.73
N GLY A 284 19.53 26.30 -6.39
CA GLY A 284 20.25 27.41 -5.75
C GLY A 284 21.71 27.04 -5.48
N LEU A 285 22.18 27.18 -4.25
CA LEU A 285 23.55 26.80 -3.84
C LEU A 285 23.63 25.36 -3.29
N GLN A 286 22.54 24.61 -3.34
CA GLN A 286 22.45 23.28 -2.75
C GLN A 286 22.38 22.21 -3.84
N LEU A 287 23.09 21.10 -3.63
CA LEU A 287 22.91 19.88 -4.41
C LEU A 287 21.75 19.07 -3.80
N LYS A 288 20.58 19.15 -4.44
CA LYS A 288 19.33 18.64 -3.88
C LYS A 288 18.98 17.27 -4.47
N LEU A 289 18.41 16.37 -3.66
CA LEU A 289 17.79 15.15 -4.17
C LEU A 289 16.53 15.53 -4.95
N LEU A 290 16.56 15.34 -6.26
CA LEU A 290 15.43 15.63 -7.15
C LEU A 290 14.45 14.46 -7.23
N GLU A 291 14.95 13.22 -7.24
CA GLU A 291 14.12 12.02 -7.36
C GLU A 291 14.85 10.77 -6.89
N THR A 292 14.09 9.83 -6.31
CA THR A 292 14.51 8.42 -6.15
C THR A 292 13.68 7.54 -7.09
N ILE A 293 14.32 6.91 -8.07
CA ILE A 293 13.70 5.99 -9.02
C ILE A 293 13.97 4.56 -8.56
N ALA A 294 12.95 3.87 -8.05
CA ALA A 294 13.08 2.47 -7.66
C ALA A 294 13.31 1.56 -8.87
N LEU A 295 14.32 0.70 -8.78
CA LEU A 295 14.64 -0.36 -9.72
C LEU A 295 14.26 -1.71 -9.13
N LYS A 296 13.39 -2.44 -9.82
CA LYS A 296 13.03 -3.81 -9.45
C LYS A 296 13.94 -4.80 -10.18
N PRO A 297 13.99 -6.07 -9.75
CA PRO A 297 14.74 -7.11 -10.46
C PRO A 297 14.40 -7.13 -11.95
N GLY A 298 15.44 -7.13 -12.79
CA GLY A 298 15.32 -7.14 -14.25
C GLY A 298 15.11 -5.78 -14.91
N TYR A 299 14.99 -4.68 -14.14
CA TYR A 299 14.96 -3.34 -14.70
C TYR A 299 16.35 -3.01 -15.24
N THR A 300 16.42 -2.35 -16.39
CA THR A 300 17.68 -1.81 -16.89
C THR A 300 17.54 -0.31 -17.08
N PHE A 301 18.66 0.41 -16.98
CA PHE A 301 18.68 1.85 -17.21
C PHE A 301 19.90 2.25 -18.01
N ASP A 302 19.78 3.43 -18.62
CA ASP A 302 20.86 4.09 -19.32
C ASP A 302 20.67 5.60 -19.23
N ILE A 303 21.78 6.31 -19.16
CA ILE A 303 21.82 7.75 -19.00
C ILE A 303 22.64 8.34 -20.13
N ASP A 304 21.98 9.04 -21.05
CA ASP A 304 22.58 9.57 -22.27
C ASP A 304 21.74 10.72 -22.85
N ASP A 305 22.38 11.59 -23.64
CA ASP A 305 21.70 12.58 -24.49
C ASP A 305 21.19 11.90 -25.76
N HIS A 306 20.14 11.10 -25.57
CA HIS A 306 19.49 10.31 -26.62
C HIS A 306 19.02 11.10 -27.85
N PHE A 307 18.91 12.42 -27.75
CA PHE A 307 18.42 13.29 -28.82
C PHE A 307 19.48 14.25 -29.33
N ASN A 308 20.70 14.22 -28.77
CA ASN A 308 21.80 15.11 -29.10
C ASN A 308 21.38 16.59 -29.03
N ILE A 309 20.60 16.94 -28.00
CA ILE A 309 20.06 18.29 -27.75
C ILE A 309 20.78 19.02 -26.62
N GLY A 310 21.84 18.43 -26.07
CA GLY A 310 22.60 18.95 -24.94
C GLY A 310 21.93 18.72 -23.58
N VAL A 311 20.91 17.85 -23.50
CA VAL A 311 20.22 17.55 -22.23
C VAL A 311 20.14 16.04 -22.05
N THR A 312 20.81 15.56 -21.00
CA THR A 312 20.87 14.16 -20.65
C THR A 312 19.50 13.67 -20.15
N LYS A 313 19.15 12.42 -20.44
CA LYS A 313 17.93 11.79 -19.91
C LYS A 313 18.24 10.45 -19.30
N ILE A 314 17.46 10.07 -18.29
CA ILE A 314 17.48 8.72 -17.75
C ILE A 314 16.37 7.93 -18.43
N ARG A 315 16.75 6.87 -19.13
CA ARG A 315 15.81 5.87 -19.66
C ARG A 315 15.83 4.66 -18.73
N VAL A 316 14.67 4.28 -18.22
CA VAL A 316 14.48 3.03 -17.47
C VAL A 316 13.61 2.10 -18.31
N ALA A 317 14.17 0.96 -18.70
CA ALA A 317 13.44 -0.10 -19.36
C ALA A 317 12.89 -1.08 -18.32
N ILE A 318 11.56 -1.11 -18.25
CA ILE A 318 10.80 -1.95 -17.33
C ILE A 318 10.36 -3.19 -18.10
N PRO A 319 10.87 -4.40 -17.75
CA PRO A 319 10.32 -5.63 -18.31
C PRO A 319 8.88 -5.78 -17.85
N ARG A 320 8.01 -6.01 -18.83
CA ARG A 320 6.61 -6.32 -18.63
C ARG A 320 6.36 -7.70 -19.22
N SER A 321 5.53 -8.46 -18.53
CA SER A 321 5.11 -9.77 -19.01
C SER A 321 3.66 -10.01 -18.63
N LEU A 322 2.92 -10.57 -19.57
CA LEU A 322 1.65 -11.26 -19.33
C LEU A 322 1.87 -12.76 -19.57
N ASN A 323 0.83 -13.55 -19.33
CA ASN A 323 0.85 -14.99 -19.57
C ASN A 323 1.15 -15.31 -21.06
N PHE A 324 1.43 -16.59 -21.36
CA PHE A 324 1.72 -17.11 -22.70
C PHE A 324 2.93 -16.48 -23.38
N GLU A 325 3.96 -16.09 -22.63
CA GLU A 325 5.20 -15.50 -23.16
C GLU A 325 5.02 -14.13 -23.83
N CYS A 326 3.87 -13.46 -23.61
CA CYS A 326 3.73 -12.06 -23.98
C CYS A 326 4.65 -11.20 -23.11
N THR A 327 5.80 -10.83 -23.66
CA THR A 327 6.77 -9.96 -22.99
C THR A 327 7.04 -8.72 -23.82
N TRP A 328 7.21 -7.59 -23.14
CA TRP A 328 7.61 -6.34 -23.77
C TRP A 328 8.37 -5.46 -22.80
N GLN A 329 8.94 -4.38 -23.30
CA GLN A 329 9.61 -3.38 -22.48
C GLN A 329 8.80 -2.09 -22.50
N GLN A 330 8.32 -1.70 -21.32
CA GLN A 330 7.86 -0.34 -21.09
C GLN A 330 9.08 0.55 -20.91
N LEU A 331 9.11 1.70 -21.58
CA LEU A 331 10.21 2.64 -21.49
C LEU A 331 9.76 3.89 -20.74
N ASN A 332 10.36 4.12 -19.58
CA ASN A 332 10.15 5.33 -18.80
C ASN A 332 11.32 6.28 -19.05
N TRP A 333 11.00 7.52 -19.36
CA TRP A 333 11.96 8.58 -19.59
C TRP A 333 11.81 9.65 -18.52
N TYR A 334 12.91 9.92 -17.85
CA TYR A 334 13.01 10.96 -16.84
C TYR A 334 13.98 12.03 -17.32
N ARG A 335 13.55 13.28 -17.17
CA ARG A 335 14.38 14.48 -17.35
C ARG A 335 13.94 15.53 -16.33
N TRP A 336 14.78 16.50 -16.08
CA TRP A 336 14.44 17.61 -15.21
C TRP A 336 14.53 18.93 -15.98
N GLN A 337 13.75 19.92 -15.55
CA GLN A 337 13.87 21.29 -16.00
C GLN A 337 13.99 22.16 -14.74
N GLY A 338 15.23 22.47 -14.36
CA GLY A 338 15.53 22.84 -12.97
C GLY A 338 15.10 21.71 -12.02
N ALA A 339 14.37 22.02 -10.95
CA ALA A 339 13.88 21.00 -10.01
C ALA A 339 12.64 20.22 -10.49
N GLU A 340 12.00 20.63 -11.60
CA GLU A 340 10.74 20.03 -12.04
C GLU A 340 10.98 18.76 -12.86
N LYS A 341 10.55 17.60 -12.34
CA LYS A 341 10.53 16.34 -13.11
C LYS A 341 9.59 16.45 -14.31
N LYS A 342 10.11 16.15 -15.49
CA LYS A 342 9.32 15.80 -16.67
C LYS A 342 9.46 14.31 -16.93
N TYR A 343 8.31 13.65 -17.01
CA TYR A 343 8.21 12.21 -17.17
C TYR A 343 7.40 11.88 -18.41
N SER A 344 7.86 10.88 -19.17
CA SER A 344 7.07 10.30 -20.25
C SER A 344 7.24 8.80 -20.29
N THR A 345 6.17 8.10 -20.61
CA THR A 345 6.16 6.64 -20.78
C THR A 345 5.83 6.30 -22.22
N ASN A 346 6.56 5.32 -22.74
CA ASN A 346 6.28 4.68 -24.02
C ASN A 346 6.08 3.18 -23.80
N ASN A 347 5.32 2.55 -24.71
CA ASN A 347 5.08 1.10 -24.69
C ASN A 347 4.47 0.60 -23.36
N GLU A 348 3.56 1.38 -22.78
CA GLU A 348 2.87 0.98 -21.55
C GLU A 348 1.91 -0.20 -21.82
N ALA A 349 1.19 -0.15 -22.94
CA ALA A 349 0.31 -1.22 -23.37
C ALA A 349 1.10 -2.41 -23.95
N PRO A 350 0.60 -3.65 -23.78
CA PRO A 350 1.15 -4.81 -24.47
C PRO A 350 1.10 -4.58 -25.99
N PRO A 351 2.09 -5.09 -26.75
CA PRO A 351 2.11 -4.94 -28.20
C PRO A 351 0.98 -5.75 -28.88
N ASP A 352 0.56 -5.32 -30.06
CA ASP A 352 -0.47 -6.00 -30.88
C ASP A 352 0.07 -7.26 -31.59
N THR A 353 0.80 -8.11 -30.87
CA THR A 353 1.21 -9.42 -31.38
C THR A 353 0.13 -10.46 -31.08
N PRO A 354 -0.01 -11.54 -31.88
CA PRO A 354 -1.06 -12.53 -31.65
C PRO A 354 -1.02 -13.14 -30.24
N VAL A 355 0.18 -13.38 -29.72
CA VAL A 355 0.43 -13.89 -28.36
C VAL A 355 -0.02 -12.89 -27.29
N CYS A 356 0.29 -11.60 -27.46
CA CYS A 356 -0.12 -10.56 -26.51
C CYS A 356 -1.61 -10.20 -26.59
N LEU A 357 -2.24 -10.29 -27.76
CA LEU A 357 -3.69 -10.14 -27.90
C LEU A 357 -4.42 -11.27 -27.16
N ALA A 358 -3.93 -12.51 -27.27
CA ALA A 358 -4.46 -13.62 -26.50
C ALA A 358 -4.23 -13.42 -25.00
N ALA A 359 -3.02 -13.07 -24.55
CA ALA A 359 -2.76 -12.84 -23.12
C ALA A 359 -3.68 -11.75 -22.54
N GLN A 360 -3.93 -10.67 -23.28
CA GLN A 360 -4.87 -9.61 -22.90
C GLN A 360 -6.31 -10.12 -22.75
N ALA A 361 -6.77 -11.00 -23.64
CA ALA A 361 -8.11 -11.56 -23.56
C ALA A 361 -8.38 -12.38 -22.28
N PHE A 362 -7.33 -12.93 -21.65
CA PHE A 362 -7.42 -13.75 -20.44
C PHE A 362 -7.21 -12.95 -19.15
N THR A 363 -6.57 -11.78 -19.22
CA THR A 363 -6.02 -11.09 -18.03
C THR A 363 -6.61 -9.70 -17.80
N ALA A 364 -7.13 -9.04 -18.83
CA ALA A 364 -7.68 -7.69 -18.70
C ALA A 364 -9.17 -7.70 -18.27
N PRO A 365 -9.64 -6.70 -17.51
CA PRO A 365 -11.06 -6.53 -17.18
C PRO A 365 -11.83 -6.03 -18.41
N LEU A 366 -12.05 -6.92 -19.37
CA LEU A 366 -12.64 -6.60 -20.67
C LEU A 366 -14.16 -6.82 -20.69
N SER A 367 -14.87 -6.06 -21.52
CA SER A 367 -16.20 -6.45 -21.94
C SER A 367 -16.13 -7.73 -22.79
N THR A 368 -17.22 -8.50 -22.83
CA THR A 368 -17.29 -9.72 -23.66
C THR A 368 -17.00 -9.43 -25.14
N ARG A 369 -17.29 -8.22 -25.62
CA ARG A 369 -17.01 -7.81 -27.01
C ARG A 369 -15.50 -7.62 -27.24
N GLU A 370 -14.83 -6.85 -26.37
CA GLU A 370 -13.39 -6.62 -26.47
C GLU A 370 -12.61 -7.92 -26.34
N ALA A 371 -13.01 -8.80 -25.42
CA ALA A 371 -12.41 -10.13 -25.28
C ALA A 371 -12.53 -10.97 -26.56
N ILE A 372 -13.69 -10.92 -27.25
CA ILE A 372 -13.87 -11.58 -28.55
C ILE A 372 -12.98 -10.96 -29.62
N ASP A 373 -12.89 -9.63 -29.68
CA ASP A 373 -12.09 -8.92 -30.67
C ASP A 373 -10.61 -9.25 -30.49
N PHE A 374 -10.09 -9.25 -29.25
CA PHE A 374 -8.73 -9.68 -28.92
C PHE A 374 -8.46 -11.14 -29.28
N LEU A 375 -9.34 -12.08 -28.89
CA LEU A 375 -9.18 -13.51 -29.22
C LEU A 375 -9.28 -13.78 -30.72
N THR A 376 -10.15 -13.04 -31.43
CA THR A 376 -10.27 -13.16 -32.88
C THR A 376 -9.02 -12.62 -33.56
N GLY A 377 -8.51 -11.46 -33.12
CA GLY A 377 -7.24 -10.90 -33.59
C GLY A 377 -6.07 -11.84 -33.34
N ALA A 378 -6.00 -12.46 -32.17
CA ALA A 378 -5.04 -13.50 -31.87
C ALA A 378 -5.18 -14.68 -32.85
N LEU A 379 -6.35 -15.32 -32.92
CA LEU A 379 -6.58 -16.49 -33.78
C LEU A 379 -6.38 -16.22 -35.29
N MET A 380 -6.50 -14.97 -35.75
CA MET A 380 -6.21 -14.58 -37.14
C MET A 380 -4.72 -14.44 -37.43
N GLY A 381 -3.93 -14.01 -36.44
CA GLY A 381 -2.49 -13.79 -36.60
C GLY A 381 -1.63 -14.98 -36.15
N VAL A 382 -2.23 -15.97 -35.50
CA VAL A 382 -1.55 -17.17 -35.04
C VAL A 382 -1.30 -18.13 -36.21
N LEU A 383 -0.03 -18.33 -36.55
CA LEU A 383 0.47 -19.37 -37.47
C LEU A 383 1.18 -20.47 -36.66
N PRO A 384 1.25 -21.72 -37.15
CA PRO A 384 1.95 -22.81 -36.45
C PRO A 384 3.41 -22.50 -36.09
N GLU A 385 4.09 -21.66 -36.87
CA GLU A 385 5.46 -21.19 -36.56
C GLU A 385 5.55 -20.16 -35.42
N ASN A 386 4.44 -19.53 -35.04
CA ASN A 386 4.37 -18.46 -34.02
C ASN A 386 3.42 -18.81 -32.86
N THR A 387 2.95 -20.06 -32.79
CA THR A 387 2.22 -20.63 -31.65
C THR A 387 3.18 -21.23 -30.63
N PRO A 388 2.97 -21.00 -29.32
CA PRO A 388 3.63 -21.77 -28.27
C PRO A 388 3.43 -23.29 -28.41
N SER A 389 2.21 -23.75 -28.70
CA SER A 389 1.88 -25.16 -28.93
C SER A 389 0.52 -25.34 -29.64
N PRO A 390 0.21 -26.54 -30.19
CA PRO A 390 -1.14 -26.89 -30.64
C PRO A 390 -2.18 -26.83 -29.50
N ASP A 391 -1.79 -27.18 -28.27
CA ASP A 391 -2.66 -27.08 -27.09
C ASP A 391 -3.08 -25.64 -26.78
N TYR A 392 -2.16 -24.68 -26.99
CA TYR A 392 -2.47 -23.27 -26.86
C TYR A 392 -3.58 -22.83 -27.82
N LEU A 393 -3.53 -23.25 -29.08
CA LEU A 393 -4.60 -22.96 -30.05
C LEU A 393 -5.95 -23.55 -29.63
N ALA A 394 -5.94 -24.79 -29.14
CA ALA A 394 -7.15 -25.43 -28.63
C ALA A 394 -7.72 -24.70 -27.41
N LEU A 395 -6.87 -24.19 -26.51
CA LEU A 395 -7.28 -23.34 -25.39
C LEU A 395 -7.94 -22.04 -25.86
N LEU A 396 -7.34 -21.33 -26.83
CA LEU A 396 -7.94 -20.11 -27.39
C LEU A 396 -9.33 -20.38 -28.00
N ARG A 397 -9.53 -21.54 -28.64
CA ARG A 397 -10.84 -21.95 -29.19
C ARG A 397 -11.86 -22.24 -28.09
N VAL A 398 -11.45 -22.89 -27.00
CA VAL A 398 -12.31 -23.09 -25.83
C VAL A 398 -12.79 -21.74 -25.28
N HIS A 399 -11.87 -20.79 -25.05
CA HIS A 399 -12.23 -19.46 -24.57
C HIS A 399 -13.12 -18.69 -25.53
N GLN A 400 -12.84 -18.75 -26.84
CA GLN A 400 -13.68 -18.14 -27.86
C GLN A 400 -15.11 -18.71 -27.83
N ALA A 401 -15.26 -20.03 -27.69
CA ALA A 401 -16.56 -20.66 -27.56
C ALA A 401 -17.31 -20.19 -26.31
N MET A 402 -16.62 -20.05 -25.17
CA MET A 402 -17.24 -19.55 -23.95
C MET A 402 -17.69 -18.09 -24.12
N LEU A 403 -16.91 -17.25 -24.80
CA LEU A 403 -17.33 -15.87 -25.07
C LEU A 403 -18.55 -15.79 -26.01
N TYR A 404 -18.67 -16.68 -26.99
CA TYR A 404 -19.90 -16.78 -27.79
C TYR A 404 -21.09 -17.24 -26.93
N ALA A 405 -20.90 -18.23 -26.08
CA ALA A 405 -21.93 -18.71 -25.15
C ALA A 405 -22.34 -17.64 -24.12
N ALA A 406 -21.41 -16.78 -23.68
CA ALA A 406 -21.68 -15.64 -22.81
C ALA A 406 -22.59 -14.58 -23.45
N ARG A 407 -22.63 -14.55 -24.79
CA ARG A 407 -23.49 -13.64 -25.57
C ARG A 407 -24.77 -14.29 -26.09
N HIS A 408 -25.10 -15.50 -25.61
CA HIS A 408 -26.20 -16.32 -26.12
C HIS A 408 -26.08 -16.69 -27.61
N ASP A 409 -24.87 -16.67 -28.19
CA ASP A 409 -24.59 -17.19 -29.54
C ASP A 409 -24.16 -18.67 -29.46
N ASP A 410 -25.04 -19.48 -28.88
CA ASP A 410 -24.82 -20.91 -28.66
C ASP A 410 -24.50 -21.67 -29.98
N PRO A 411 -25.09 -21.34 -31.15
CA PRO A 411 -24.69 -21.97 -32.41
C PRO A 411 -23.21 -21.79 -32.77
N ARG A 412 -22.64 -20.59 -32.58
CA ARG A 412 -21.21 -20.36 -32.82
C ARG A 412 -20.35 -20.99 -31.74
N ALA A 413 -20.80 -20.99 -30.49
CA ALA A 413 -20.10 -21.67 -29.40
C ALA A 413 -19.97 -23.18 -29.68
N ILE A 414 -21.07 -23.83 -30.04
CA ILE A 414 -21.12 -25.25 -30.42
C ILE A 414 -20.20 -25.52 -31.61
N ALA A 415 -20.33 -24.75 -32.70
CA ALA A 415 -19.48 -24.95 -33.88
C ALA A 415 -17.97 -24.77 -33.57
N THR A 416 -17.64 -23.88 -32.64
CA THR A 416 -16.25 -23.67 -32.20
C THR A 416 -15.75 -24.86 -31.37
N LEU A 417 -16.56 -25.41 -30.46
CA LEU A 417 -16.21 -26.60 -29.68
C LEU A 417 -16.13 -27.86 -30.55
N ASP A 418 -17.01 -28.01 -31.53
CA ASP A 418 -16.96 -29.12 -32.51
C ASP A 418 -15.67 -29.07 -33.34
N SER A 419 -15.11 -27.88 -33.57
CA SER A 419 -13.85 -27.72 -34.30
C SER A 419 -12.63 -28.24 -33.55
N LEU A 420 -12.72 -28.49 -32.24
CA LEU A 420 -11.61 -29.03 -31.44
C LEU A 420 -11.13 -30.39 -31.94
N ALA A 421 -12.03 -31.19 -32.53
CA ALA A 421 -11.68 -32.49 -33.12
C ALA A 421 -10.71 -32.39 -34.30
N GLN A 422 -10.45 -31.20 -34.84
CA GLN A 422 -9.50 -30.96 -35.92
C GLN A 422 -8.05 -30.87 -35.43
N PHE A 423 -7.82 -30.70 -34.14
CA PHE A 423 -6.48 -30.61 -33.53
C PHE A 423 -6.00 -31.99 -33.08
N THR A 424 -5.59 -32.83 -34.03
CA THR A 424 -5.19 -34.23 -33.75
C THR A 424 -3.84 -34.36 -33.04
N ASP A 425 -3.04 -33.30 -33.02
CA ASP A 425 -1.71 -33.27 -32.40
C ASP A 425 -1.73 -32.48 -31.08
N SER A 426 -2.90 -32.34 -30.45
CA SER A 426 -3.10 -31.56 -29.22
C SER A 426 -3.71 -32.44 -28.12
N PRO A 427 -2.91 -32.90 -27.14
CA PRO A 427 -3.41 -33.62 -25.97
C PRO A 427 -4.52 -32.87 -25.22
N PHE A 428 -4.45 -31.53 -25.16
CA PHE A 428 -5.50 -30.72 -24.56
C PHE A 428 -6.79 -30.73 -25.41
N ALA A 429 -6.70 -30.68 -26.74
CA ALA A 429 -7.87 -30.76 -27.60
C ALA A 429 -8.55 -32.13 -27.52
N GLU A 430 -7.79 -33.22 -27.40
CA GLU A 430 -8.34 -34.56 -27.17
C GLU A 430 -9.11 -34.62 -25.84
N LEU A 431 -8.52 -34.11 -24.76
CA LEU A 431 -9.14 -34.01 -23.45
C LEU A 431 -10.44 -33.18 -23.51
N ALA A 432 -10.37 -31.98 -24.09
CA ALA A 432 -11.52 -31.11 -24.24
C ALA A 432 -12.61 -31.73 -25.11
N SER A 433 -12.26 -32.42 -26.19
CA SER A 433 -13.21 -33.14 -27.05
C SER A 433 -13.92 -34.27 -26.30
N ALA A 434 -13.21 -34.98 -25.42
CA ALA A 434 -13.79 -36.04 -24.59
C ALA A 434 -14.85 -35.49 -23.60
N TYR A 435 -14.55 -34.37 -22.93
CA TYR A 435 -15.53 -33.71 -22.07
C TYR A 435 -16.71 -33.12 -22.87
N TRP A 436 -16.42 -32.47 -24.01
CA TRP A 436 -17.45 -31.93 -24.90
C TRP A 436 -18.46 -33.01 -25.33
N ALA A 437 -18.00 -34.22 -25.66
CA ALA A 437 -18.87 -35.33 -26.04
C ALA A 437 -19.88 -35.74 -24.95
N THR A 438 -19.57 -35.49 -23.67
CA THR A 438 -20.45 -35.82 -22.53
C THR A 438 -21.28 -34.63 -22.03
N SER A 439 -21.03 -33.42 -22.52
CA SER A 439 -21.65 -32.17 -22.07
C SER A 439 -23.07 -31.94 -22.57
N LYS A 440 -23.63 -32.86 -23.38
CA LYS A 440 -24.96 -32.76 -24.01
C LYS A 440 -25.13 -31.49 -24.87
N ALA A 441 -24.06 -31.07 -25.56
CA ALA A 441 -24.01 -29.85 -26.36
C ALA A 441 -24.27 -28.55 -25.58
N SER A 442 -23.96 -28.53 -24.27
CA SER A 442 -24.07 -27.32 -23.43
C SER A 442 -22.68 -26.76 -23.11
N PRO A 443 -22.33 -25.55 -23.59
CA PRO A 443 -21.08 -24.87 -23.25
C PRO A 443 -20.88 -24.68 -21.74
N LEU A 444 -21.96 -24.46 -20.98
CA LEU A 444 -21.89 -24.32 -19.52
C LEU A 444 -21.49 -25.63 -18.83
N ILE A 445 -22.14 -26.74 -19.19
CA ILE A 445 -21.82 -28.07 -18.64
C ILE A 445 -20.40 -28.48 -19.04
N PHE A 446 -20.00 -28.20 -20.27
CA PHE A 446 -18.63 -28.41 -20.72
C PHE A 446 -17.62 -27.64 -19.87
N CYS A 447 -17.88 -26.36 -19.62
CA CYS A 447 -16.98 -25.51 -18.85
C CYS A 447 -16.82 -25.98 -17.40
N GLU A 448 -17.93 -26.39 -16.77
CA GLU A 448 -17.96 -26.99 -15.43
C GLU A 448 -17.13 -28.29 -15.39
N GLN A 449 -17.32 -29.19 -16.35
CA GLN A 449 -16.55 -30.43 -16.43
C GLN A 449 -15.05 -30.18 -16.63
N MET A 450 -14.69 -29.18 -17.44
CA MET A 450 -13.29 -28.78 -17.65
C MET A 450 -12.66 -28.16 -16.41
N GLN A 451 -13.41 -27.40 -15.60
CA GLN A 451 -12.93 -26.92 -14.30
C GLN A 451 -12.70 -28.07 -13.32
N ALA A 452 -13.62 -29.04 -13.27
CA ALA A 452 -13.43 -30.23 -12.45
C ALA A 452 -12.21 -31.06 -12.92
N ALA A 453 -11.93 -31.11 -14.22
CA ALA A 453 -10.72 -31.72 -14.77
C ALA A 453 -9.45 -30.95 -14.37
N ALA A 454 -9.50 -29.62 -14.32
CA ALA A 454 -8.43 -28.76 -13.83
C ALA A 454 -8.08 -29.07 -12.36
N GLN A 455 -9.09 -29.25 -11.51
CA GLN A 455 -8.91 -29.66 -10.11
C GLN A 455 -8.22 -31.02 -9.97
N ARG A 456 -8.50 -31.94 -10.91
CA ARG A 456 -7.82 -33.23 -11.03
C ARG A 456 -6.46 -33.15 -11.72
N ARG A 457 -6.02 -31.95 -12.11
CA ARG A 457 -4.73 -31.66 -12.78
C ARG A 457 -4.56 -32.39 -14.12
N GLU A 458 -5.65 -32.73 -14.79
CA GLU A 458 -5.58 -33.38 -16.11
C GLU A 458 -4.95 -32.45 -17.17
N PRO A 459 -5.26 -31.13 -17.22
CA PRO A 459 -4.61 -30.20 -18.15
C PRO A 459 -3.13 -29.95 -17.86
N GLU A 460 -2.63 -30.25 -16.65
CA GLU A 460 -1.19 -30.16 -16.31
C GLU A 460 -0.35 -31.25 -17.00
N GLN A 461 -1.00 -32.25 -17.61
CA GLN A 461 -0.34 -33.32 -18.38
C GLN A 461 -0.18 -32.95 -19.87
N THR A 462 -0.47 -31.70 -20.23
CA THR A 462 -0.43 -31.15 -21.59
C THR A 462 0.64 -30.07 -21.70
N ASP A 463 0.90 -29.56 -22.89
CA ASP A 463 1.89 -28.48 -23.11
C ASP A 463 1.45 -27.14 -22.49
N LEU A 464 0.24 -27.07 -21.92
CA LEU A 464 -0.27 -25.88 -21.25
C LEU A 464 0.23 -25.72 -19.82
N ALA A 465 0.80 -26.75 -19.19
CA ALA A 465 1.15 -26.75 -17.78
C ALA A 465 1.93 -25.49 -17.30
N PRO A 466 2.92 -24.97 -18.05
CA PRO A 466 3.64 -23.74 -17.65
C PRO A 466 2.75 -22.51 -17.57
N TYR A 467 1.69 -22.44 -18.37
CA TYR A 467 0.82 -21.26 -18.52
C TYR A 467 -0.41 -21.30 -17.62
N LEU A 468 -0.67 -22.43 -16.93
CA LEU A 468 -1.86 -22.60 -16.11
C LEU A 468 -1.66 -22.17 -14.64
N THR A 469 -0.47 -21.69 -14.27
CA THR A 469 -0.15 -21.38 -12.87
C THR A 469 -0.43 -19.91 -12.49
N PRO A 470 -0.71 -19.61 -11.20
CA PRO A 470 -0.78 -18.25 -10.68
C PRO A 470 0.48 -17.42 -10.95
N VAL A 471 1.66 -18.05 -10.92
CA VAL A 471 2.95 -17.40 -11.22
C VAL A 471 2.96 -16.88 -12.65
N ALA A 472 2.47 -17.67 -13.61
CA ALA A 472 2.37 -17.27 -15.02
C ALA A 472 1.36 -16.12 -15.25
N LEU A 473 0.36 -15.97 -14.37
CA LEU A 473 -0.70 -14.98 -14.47
C LEU A 473 -0.34 -13.63 -13.85
N PHE A 474 0.19 -13.67 -12.62
CA PHE A 474 0.35 -12.48 -11.79
C PHE A 474 1.79 -11.99 -11.69
N THR A 475 2.75 -12.72 -12.28
CA THR A 475 4.19 -12.44 -12.08
C THR A 475 4.55 -12.29 -10.60
N ALA A 476 3.79 -12.96 -9.72
CA ALA A 476 3.87 -12.83 -8.28
C ALA A 476 4.75 -13.96 -7.74
N TYR A 477 5.61 -13.63 -6.78
CA TYR A 477 6.34 -14.63 -6.00
C TYR A 477 5.33 -15.45 -5.17
N GLY A 478 5.19 -16.74 -5.45
CA GLY A 478 4.32 -17.63 -4.68
C GLY A 478 4.47 -19.10 -5.06
N ASP A 479 4.51 -19.98 -4.05
CA ASP A 479 4.71 -21.44 -4.14
C ASP A 479 3.51 -22.23 -4.69
N SER A 480 2.48 -21.55 -5.22
CA SER A 480 1.29 -22.24 -5.74
C SER A 480 1.52 -22.70 -7.17
N LEU A 481 1.96 -23.94 -7.33
CA LEU A 481 2.07 -24.65 -8.62
C LEU A 481 0.73 -25.22 -9.12
N SER A 482 -0.39 -24.99 -8.43
CA SER A 482 -1.70 -25.53 -8.82
C SER A 482 -2.31 -24.73 -9.96
N SER A 483 -2.86 -25.43 -10.96
CA SER A 483 -3.59 -24.80 -12.07
C SER A 483 -4.69 -23.85 -11.59
N TYR A 484 -4.77 -22.68 -12.21
CA TYR A 484 -5.84 -21.72 -12.02
C TYR A 484 -7.02 -22.09 -12.93
N GLU A 485 -8.05 -22.72 -12.38
CA GLU A 485 -9.19 -23.32 -13.12
C GLU A 485 -9.82 -22.37 -14.14
N SER A 486 -9.88 -21.08 -13.82
CA SER A 486 -10.45 -20.05 -14.69
C SER A 486 -9.65 -19.79 -15.98
N LEU A 487 -8.37 -20.20 -16.03
CA LEU A 487 -7.56 -20.15 -17.26
C LEU A 487 -7.92 -21.24 -18.25
N ILE A 488 -8.46 -22.37 -17.79
CA ILE A 488 -8.88 -23.47 -18.67
C ILE A 488 -10.28 -23.20 -19.19
N CYS A 489 -11.20 -22.86 -18.28
CA CYS A 489 -12.52 -22.42 -18.65
C CYS A 489 -13.05 -21.38 -17.63
N PRO A 490 -13.44 -20.18 -18.06
CA PRO A 490 -13.81 -19.10 -17.14
C PRO A 490 -15.28 -19.19 -16.74
N LEU A 491 -15.72 -20.30 -16.11
CA LEU A 491 -17.14 -20.57 -15.80
C LEU A 491 -17.82 -19.41 -15.08
N ARG A 492 -17.17 -18.86 -14.05
CA ARG A 492 -17.68 -17.71 -13.29
C ARG A 492 -17.92 -16.50 -14.20
N GLN A 493 -16.91 -16.12 -14.99
CA GLN A 493 -16.99 -14.98 -15.91
C GLN A 493 -18.06 -15.20 -16.98
N LEU A 494 -18.11 -16.42 -17.54
CA LEU A 494 -19.09 -16.88 -18.51
C LEU A 494 -20.52 -16.73 -17.97
N VAL A 495 -20.80 -17.24 -16.79
CA VAL A 495 -22.12 -17.15 -16.17
C VAL A 495 -22.46 -15.70 -15.86
N ILE A 496 -21.50 -14.92 -15.34
CA ILE A 496 -21.70 -13.49 -15.06
C ILE A 496 -22.12 -12.76 -16.34
N TRP A 497 -21.37 -12.91 -17.43
CA TRP A 497 -21.67 -12.26 -18.69
C TRP A 497 -22.96 -12.80 -19.33
N ARG A 498 -23.21 -14.10 -19.26
CA ARG A 498 -24.44 -14.71 -19.81
C ARG A 498 -25.67 -14.16 -19.10
N MET A 499 -25.65 -14.12 -17.76
CA MET A 499 -26.74 -13.58 -16.93
C MET A 499 -26.90 -12.06 -17.06
N ALA A 500 -25.81 -11.31 -17.20
CA ALA A 500 -25.89 -9.87 -17.46
C ALA A 500 -26.52 -9.55 -18.84
N ASN A 501 -26.46 -10.49 -19.79
CA ASN A 501 -27.13 -10.39 -21.10
C ASN A 501 -28.57 -10.97 -21.09
N GLU A 502 -29.08 -11.44 -19.94
CA GLU A 502 -30.45 -11.94 -19.85
C GLU A 502 -31.46 -10.80 -19.76
N ALA A 503 -32.32 -10.68 -20.78
CA ALA A 503 -33.49 -9.83 -20.70
C ALA A 503 -34.63 -10.57 -19.99
N ILE A 504 -34.96 -10.16 -18.76
CA ILE A 504 -36.08 -10.69 -18.00
C ILE A 504 -37.21 -9.64 -17.98
N PRO A 505 -38.35 -9.91 -18.65
CA PRO A 505 -39.48 -8.99 -18.63
C PRO A 505 -40.03 -8.82 -17.21
N ALA A 506 -40.36 -7.59 -16.81
CA ALA A 506 -40.92 -7.29 -15.48
C ALA A 506 -42.21 -8.09 -15.17
N ALA A 507 -42.96 -8.45 -16.21
CA ALA A 507 -44.20 -9.23 -16.09
C ALA A 507 -44.01 -10.69 -15.62
N HIS A 508 -42.77 -11.19 -15.53
CA HIS A 508 -42.48 -12.56 -15.09
C HIS A 508 -41.56 -12.54 -13.86
N PRO A 509 -41.77 -13.44 -12.88
CA PRO A 509 -40.84 -13.61 -11.78
C PRO A 509 -39.43 -13.95 -12.29
N PRO A 510 -38.37 -13.32 -11.77
CA PRO A 510 -37.02 -13.48 -12.30
C PRO A 510 -36.48 -14.89 -12.05
N VAL A 511 -36.80 -15.49 -10.89
CA VAL A 511 -36.39 -16.85 -10.54
C VAL A 511 -36.95 -17.89 -11.51
N GLU A 512 -38.26 -17.88 -11.74
CA GLU A 512 -38.92 -18.84 -12.63
C GLU A 512 -38.42 -18.68 -14.08
N THR A 513 -38.21 -17.43 -14.51
CA THR A 513 -37.68 -17.13 -15.85
C THR A 513 -36.27 -17.67 -16.04
N LEU A 514 -35.39 -17.49 -15.05
CA LEU A 514 -34.01 -18.00 -15.09
C LEU A 514 -33.98 -19.54 -14.99
N GLN A 515 -34.81 -20.15 -14.15
CA GLN A 515 -34.93 -21.61 -14.07
C GLN A 515 -35.40 -22.22 -15.39
N ALA A 516 -36.38 -21.59 -16.06
CA ALA A 516 -36.84 -22.01 -17.38
C ALA A 516 -35.74 -21.89 -18.47
N ARG A 517 -34.75 -21.02 -18.27
CA ARG A 517 -33.56 -20.86 -19.12
C ARG A 517 -32.39 -21.78 -18.73
N GLY A 518 -32.59 -22.67 -17.75
CA GLY A 518 -31.63 -23.71 -17.38
C GLY A 518 -30.67 -23.33 -16.25
N TYR A 519 -30.91 -22.21 -15.55
CA TYR A 519 -30.13 -21.86 -14.36
C TYR A 519 -30.65 -22.58 -13.11
N SER A 520 -29.74 -23.16 -12.33
CA SER A 520 -30.04 -23.81 -11.05
C SER A 520 -29.61 -22.95 -9.86
N PHE A 521 -30.39 -22.99 -8.79
CA PHE A 521 -30.15 -22.22 -7.55
C PHE A 521 -30.16 -23.15 -6.34
N VAL A 522 -29.22 -22.96 -5.41
CA VAL A 522 -29.20 -23.63 -4.09
C VAL A 522 -30.29 -23.06 -3.20
N GLY A 523 -30.62 -21.78 -3.37
CA GLY A 523 -31.77 -21.15 -2.74
C GLY A 523 -31.99 -19.74 -3.27
N THR A 524 -33.17 -19.21 -2.96
CA THR A 524 -33.64 -17.91 -3.41
C THR A 524 -34.36 -17.22 -2.26
N TYR A 525 -34.14 -15.93 -2.08
CA TYR A 525 -34.75 -15.12 -1.03
C TYR A 525 -35.31 -13.85 -1.65
N SER A 526 -36.55 -13.49 -1.33
CA SER A 526 -37.18 -12.26 -1.80
C SER A 526 -37.41 -11.32 -0.61
N LEU A 527 -36.98 -10.08 -0.72
CA LEU A 527 -37.38 -9.01 0.21
C LEU A 527 -37.53 -7.70 -0.56
N ASN A 528 -38.26 -6.75 0.02
CA ASN A 528 -38.31 -5.39 -0.52
C ASN A 528 -37.20 -4.57 0.18
N ILE A 529 -36.16 -4.20 -0.57
CA ILE A 529 -34.94 -3.52 -0.17
C ILE A 529 -35.12 -2.00 -0.33
N ASP A 530 -35.88 -1.57 -1.33
CA ASP A 530 -36.12 -0.16 -1.60
C ASP A 530 -37.56 0.30 -1.23
N ALA A 531 -38.08 1.30 -1.93
CA ALA A 531 -39.40 1.88 -1.65
C ALA A 531 -40.43 1.58 -2.77
N ASP A 532 -40.06 0.80 -3.77
CA ASP A 532 -40.95 0.35 -4.84
C ASP A 532 -41.85 -0.81 -4.36
N GLU A 533 -42.80 -1.27 -5.20
CA GLU A 533 -43.76 -2.30 -4.80
C GLU A 533 -43.21 -3.72 -5.05
N GLU A 534 -42.10 -3.84 -5.76
CA GLU A 534 -41.57 -5.06 -6.32
C GLU A 534 -40.44 -5.63 -5.44
N PRO A 535 -40.56 -6.84 -4.89
CA PRO A 535 -39.49 -7.39 -4.06
C PRO A 535 -38.26 -7.74 -4.92
N GLU A 536 -37.09 -7.30 -4.48
CA GLU A 536 -35.80 -7.72 -4.96
C GLU A 536 -35.48 -9.15 -4.53
N TRP A 537 -34.66 -9.82 -5.33
CA TRP A 537 -34.33 -11.22 -5.14
C TRP A 537 -32.84 -11.43 -4.90
N ILE A 538 -32.50 -12.16 -3.86
CA ILE A 538 -31.16 -12.67 -3.61
C ILE A 538 -31.12 -14.14 -4.03
N LEU A 539 -30.29 -14.47 -5.02
CA LEU A 539 -30.15 -15.83 -5.52
C LEU A 539 -28.76 -16.38 -5.22
N ALA A 540 -28.68 -17.61 -4.74
CA ALA A 540 -27.44 -18.37 -4.67
C ALA A 540 -27.43 -19.43 -5.77
N GLN A 541 -26.60 -19.25 -6.79
CA GLN A 541 -26.55 -20.09 -7.95
C GLN A 541 -25.77 -21.39 -7.68
N ALA A 542 -26.37 -22.52 -8.07
CA ALA A 542 -25.79 -23.84 -7.86
C ALA A 542 -24.73 -24.14 -8.92
N PHE A 543 -23.48 -24.10 -8.50
CA PHE A 543 -22.26 -24.48 -9.22
C PHE A 543 -21.21 -24.97 -8.22
N ASP A 544 -20.13 -25.58 -8.71
CA ASP A 544 -18.94 -25.94 -7.91
C ASP A 544 -18.33 -24.74 -7.15
N GLN A 545 -18.56 -23.51 -7.63
CA GLN A 545 -18.36 -22.27 -6.88
C GLN A 545 -19.66 -21.47 -6.88
N THR A 546 -20.27 -21.27 -5.71
CA THR A 546 -21.57 -20.58 -5.63
C THR A 546 -21.42 -19.09 -5.92
N MET A 547 -22.17 -18.62 -6.92
CA MET A 547 -22.31 -17.20 -7.26
C MET A 547 -23.58 -16.63 -6.66
N TRP A 548 -23.50 -15.40 -6.17
CA TRP A 548 -24.62 -14.67 -5.63
C TRP A 548 -25.08 -13.59 -6.58
N TRP A 549 -26.39 -13.36 -6.57
CA TRP A 549 -27.05 -12.37 -7.42
C TRP A 549 -28.04 -11.58 -6.60
N ILE A 550 -28.05 -10.26 -6.76
CA ILE A 550 -29.20 -9.43 -6.39
C ILE A 550 -29.91 -9.08 -7.68
N ILE A 551 -31.22 -9.27 -7.71
CA ILE A 551 -32.06 -8.92 -8.83
C ILE A 551 -33.00 -7.82 -8.40
N ASP A 552 -32.92 -6.70 -9.11
CA ASP A 552 -33.65 -5.48 -8.83
C ASP A 552 -34.64 -5.17 -9.95
N SER A 553 -35.75 -4.56 -9.58
CA SER A 553 -36.83 -4.12 -10.45
C SER A 553 -36.43 -2.82 -11.16
N ALA A 554 -36.64 -2.73 -12.47
CA ALA A 554 -36.48 -1.49 -13.22
C ALA A 554 -37.62 -1.31 -14.23
N ALA A 555 -37.84 -0.06 -14.67
CA ALA A 555 -39.00 0.35 -15.46
C ALA A 555 -39.31 -0.50 -16.72
N ASN A 556 -38.36 -1.29 -17.23
CA ASN A 556 -38.54 -2.16 -18.40
C ASN A 556 -38.13 -3.64 -18.19
N GLY A 557 -37.83 -4.07 -16.97
CA GLY A 557 -37.37 -5.44 -16.70
C GLY A 557 -36.57 -5.56 -15.41
N TRP A 558 -36.10 -6.78 -15.13
CA TRP A 558 -35.24 -7.03 -13.99
C TRP A 558 -33.76 -6.82 -14.32
N ILE A 559 -33.02 -6.17 -13.43
CA ILE A 559 -31.57 -5.95 -13.53
C ILE A 559 -30.87 -6.93 -12.59
N LEU A 560 -29.84 -7.62 -13.10
CA LEU A 560 -29.06 -8.58 -12.33
C LEU A 560 -27.72 -7.99 -11.91
N HIS A 561 -27.49 -7.95 -10.61
CA HIS A 561 -26.24 -7.49 -9.99
C HIS A 561 -25.46 -8.70 -9.44
N PRO A 562 -24.33 -9.07 -10.05
CA PRO A 562 -23.49 -10.13 -9.51
C PRO A 562 -22.84 -9.66 -8.22
N ILE A 563 -22.93 -10.47 -7.18
CA ILE A 563 -22.20 -10.30 -5.93
C ILE A 563 -20.95 -11.21 -6.02
N GLN A 564 -19.78 -10.75 -5.56
CA GLN A 564 -18.61 -11.61 -5.46
C GLN A 564 -18.95 -12.91 -4.69
N GLY A 565 -18.76 -14.05 -5.38
CA GLY A 565 -19.20 -15.37 -4.91
C GLY A 565 -18.19 -16.09 -4.02
N PHE A 566 -18.67 -17.16 -3.39
CA PHE A 566 -17.86 -18.05 -2.57
C PHE A 566 -16.90 -18.87 -3.44
N LYS A 567 -15.73 -19.23 -2.88
CA LYS A 567 -14.77 -20.13 -3.55
C LYS A 567 -15.20 -21.61 -3.51
N ARG A 568 -16.37 -21.92 -2.93
CA ARG A 568 -16.82 -23.28 -2.61
C ARG A 568 -18.33 -23.43 -2.89
N PRO A 569 -18.83 -24.66 -3.10
CA PRO A 569 -20.24 -24.91 -3.33
C PRO A 569 -20.99 -24.91 -2.00
N ILE A 570 -21.88 -23.95 -1.77
CA ILE A 570 -22.74 -23.96 -0.59
C ILE A 570 -23.75 -25.10 -0.66
N GLN A 571 -24.03 -25.72 0.49
CA GLN A 571 -25.11 -26.69 0.64
C GLN A 571 -26.42 -26.02 1.07
N SER A 572 -26.31 -25.01 1.93
CA SER A 572 -27.43 -24.17 2.35
C SER A 572 -26.92 -22.77 2.71
N PHE A 573 -27.85 -21.82 2.82
CA PHE A 573 -27.54 -20.49 3.34
C PHE A 573 -28.64 -19.94 4.24
N GLN A 574 -28.25 -18.97 5.07
CA GLN A 574 -29.15 -18.12 5.83
C GLN A 574 -28.88 -16.66 5.46
N ILE A 575 -29.94 -15.86 5.39
CA ILE A 575 -29.86 -14.41 5.20
C ILE A 575 -30.58 -13.73 6.35
N ARG A 576 -29.96 -12.69 6.90
CA ARG A 576 -30.61 -11.75 7.80
C ARG A 576 -30.33 -10.32 7.37
N VAL A 577 -31.37 -9.50 7.34
CA VAL A 577 -31.29 -8.09 6.95
C VAL A 577 -31.46 -7.23 8.19
N GLU A 578 -30.55 -6.29 8.41
CA GLU A 578 -30.60 -5.35 9.52
C GLU A 578 -30.41 -3.92 9.02
N LEU A 579 -31.11 -2.98 9.67
CA LEU A 579 -31.05 -1.56 9.32
C LEU A 579 -30.01 -0.87 10.21
N LEU A 580 -28.92 -0.40 9.61
CA LEU A 580 -27.81 0.21 10.34
C LEU A 580 -28.08 1.70 10.58
N LYS A 581 -28.75 2.04 11.70
CA LYS A 581 -28.94 3.43 12.20
C LYS A 581 -29.68 4.39 11.21
N PRO A 582 -30.08 5.63 11.61
CA PRO A 582 -31.02 6.41 10.80
C PRO A 582 -30.32 7.05 9.59
N GLY A 583 -30.30 6.32 8.48
CA GLY A 583 -29.67 6.75 7.22
C GLY A 583 -29.96 5.85 6.00
N ASN A 584 -31.00 5.01 6.05
CA ASN A 584 -31.40 4.08 4.97
C ASN A 584 -30.31 3.08 4.52
N THR A 585 -29.32 2.79 5.35
CA THR A 585 -28.32 1.75 5.04
C THR A 585 -28.80 0.38 5.51
N LEU A 586 -28.92 -0.55 4.57
CA LEU A 586 -29.27 -1.95 4.84
C LEU A 586 -28.02 -2.82 4.86
N ALA A 587 -27.90 -3.67 5.87
CA ALA A 587 -26.86 -4.69 5.97
C ALA A 587 -27.45 -6.09 5.82
N PHE A 588 -26.89 -6.86 4.90
CA PHE A 588 -27.23 -8.25 4.65
C PHE A 588 -26.16 -9.15 5.25
N PHE A 589 -26.53 -9.89 6.27
CA PHE A 589 -25.72 -10.95 6.86
C PHE A 589 -26.00 -12.24 6.10
N LEU A 590 -25.01 -12.72 5.34
CA LEU A 590 -25.10 -13.93 4.52
C LEU A 590 -24.25 -15.02 5.16
N LEU A 591 -24.86 -16.13 5.58
CA LEU A 591 -24.16 -17.29 6.14
C LEU A 591 -24.31 -18.48 5.21
N GLY A 592 -23.22 -18.91 4.56
CA GLY A 592 -23.19 -20.10 3.71
C GLY A 592 -22.55 -21.29 4.43
N THR A 593 -23.08 -22.50 4.24
CA THR A 593 -22.55 -23.75 4.81
C THR A 593 -21.94 -24.67 3.75
N TYR A 594 -20.86 -25.40 4.07
CA TYR A 594 -20.11 -26.24 3.12
C TYR A 594 -19.73 -27.61 3.69
N ALA A 595 -19.55 -28.58 2.79
CA ALA A 595 -18.98 -29.88 3.12
C ALA A 595 -17.49 -29.77 3.54
N PRO A 596 -17.06 -30.48 4.60
CA PRO A 596 -15.68 -30.45 5.09
C PRO A 596 -14.78 -31.35 4.24
N THR A 597 -14.25 -30.86 3.10
CA THR A 597 -13.48 -31.73 2.20
C THR A 597 -11.96 -31.51 2.12
N VAL A 598 -11.34 -30.39 2.56
CA VAL A 598 -9.85 -30.22 2.54
C VAL A 598 -9.36 -29.15 3.56
N PRO A 599 -8.16 -29.29 4.20
CA PRO A 599 -7.61 -28.39 5.23
C PRO A 599 -7.46 -26.92 4.81
N VAL A 600 -7.93 -26.02 5.69
CA VAL A 600 -7.80 -24.56 5.54
C VAL A 600 -6.42 -24.13 6.06
N SER A 601 -5.45 -23.92 5.17
CA SER A 601 -4.07 -23.55 5.57
C SER A 601 -3.62 -22.13 5.17
N ALA A 602 -4.50 -21.26 4.67
CA ALA A 602 -4.09 -19.92 4.21
C ALA A 602 -4.50 -18.75 5.13
N PHE A 603 -5.47 -18.93 6.05
CA PHE A 603 -5.94 -17.84 6.91
C PHE A 603 -6.30 -18.26 8.36
N GLY A 604 -5.82 -19.44 8.79
CA GLY A 604 -6.03 -19.92 10.17
C GLY A 604 -7.40 -20.56 10.45
N GLU A 605 -7.38 -21.51 11.38
CA GLU A 605 -8.44 -21.82 12.36
C GLU A 605 -9.37 -23.06 12.25
N CYS A 606 -9.38 -23.88 11.19
CA CYS A 606 -10.14 -25.16 11.26
C CYS A 606 -9.28 -26.43 11.05
N ILE A 607 -8.03 -26.47 11.54
CA ILE A 607 -7.20 -27.69 11.48
C ILE A 607 -7.32 -28.46 12.81
N GLY A 608 -7.85 -29.69 12.77
CA GLY A 608 -7.67 -30.68 13.83
C GLY A 608 -8.89 -31.08 14.67
N GLN A 609 -10.11 -30.57 14.40
CA GLN A 609 -11.28 -30.83 15.26
C GLN A 609 -12.42 -31.62 14.61
N GLY A 610 -12.18 -32.62 13.74
CA GLY A 610 -13.23 -33.55 13.28
C GLY A 610 -14.57 -32.89 12.92
N VAL A 611 -14.52 -31.70 12.31
CA VAL A 611 -15.68 -30.80 12.19
C VAL A 611 -16.56 -31.33 11.07
N SER A 612 -17.85 -31.51 11.35
CA SER A 612 -18.83 -32.02 10.37
C SER A 612 -19.28 -30.96 9.35
N GLU A 613 -19.15 -29.68 9.67
CA GLU A 613 -19.59 -28.55 8.84
C GLU A 613 -18.68 -27.32 9.03
N VAL A 614 -18.48 -26.55 7.95
CA VAL A 614 -17.78 -25.26 7.97
C VAL A 614 -18.73 -24.20 7.41
N SER A 615 -18.77 -23.03 8.04
CA SER A 615 -19.63 -21.93 7.59
C SER A 615 -18.85 -20.65 7.34
N GLU A 616 -19.26 -19.84 6.37
CA GLU A 616 -18.68 -18.53 6.08
C GLU A 616 -19.73 -17.43 6.23
N LEU A 617 -19.43 -16.42 7.05
CA LEU A 617 -20.28 -15.26 7.28
C LEU A 617 -19.75 -14.04 6.53
N TRP A 618 -20.63 -13.40 5.76
CA TRP A 618 -20.37 -12.16 5.01
C TRP A 618 -21.37 -11.08 5.40
N VAL A 619 -20.93 -9.81 5.28
CA VAL A 619 -21.81 -8.65 5.39
C VAL A 619 -21.73 -7.83 4.11
N LEU A 620 -22.87 -7.68 3.46
CA LEU A 620 -23.05 -6.81 2.32
C LEU A 620 -23.80 -5.56 2.77
N VAL A 621 -23.26 -4.39 2.45
CA VAL A 621 -23.87 -3.11 2.83
C VAL A 621 -24.42 -2.47 1.56
N TRP A 622 -25.71 -2.14 1.59
CA TRP A 622 -26.41 -1.47 0.50
C TRP A 622 -26.61 0.00 0.85
N THR A 623 -25.97 0.86 0.06
CA THR A 623 -26.09 2.32 0.14
C THR A 623 -26.34 2.86 -1.26
N ASP A 624 -27.34 3.70 -1.45
CA ASP A 624 -27.58 4.45 -2.69
C ASP A 624 -27.60 3.59 -3.98
N ASN A 625 -28.30 2.45 -3.96
CA ASN A 625 -28.46 1.52 -5.10
C ASN A 625 -27.17 0.88 -5.61
N ILE A 626 -26.10 0.84 -4.79
CA ILE A 626 -24.86 0.12 -5.10
C ILE A 626 -24.52 -0.84 -3.95
N PRO A 627 -24.47 -2.16 -4.18
CA PRO A 627 -24.02 -3.11 -3.18
C PRO A 627 -22.49 -3.03 -3.03
N ASN A 628 -22.02 -2.69 -1.83
CA ASN A 628 -20.59 -2.71 -1.48
C ASN A 628 -20.31 -3.80 -0.45
N PHE A 629 -19.25 -4.60 -0.67
CA PHE A 629 -18.75 -5.52 0.35
C PHE A 629 -17.95 -4.79 1.40
N PHE A 630 -18.17 -5.14 2.67
CA PHE A 630 -17.24 -4.81 3.74
C PHE A 630 -16.42 -6.06 4.06
N SER A 631 -15.09 -5.96 3.86
CA SER A 631 -14.06 -6.86 4.44
C SER A 631 -14.06 -8.33 3.94
N PRO A 632 -12.93 -9.06 4.03
CA PRO A 632 -12.90 -10.51 3.82
C PRO A 632 -13.86 -11.28 4.74
N PRO A 633 -14.34 -12.46 4.32
CA PRO A 633 -15.29 -13.28 5.09
C PRO A 633 -14.71 -13.78 6.40
N ARG A 634 -15.58 -13.98 7.38
CA ARG A 634 -15.24 -14.69 8.61
C ARG A 634 -15.59 -16.18 8.50
N ILE A 635 -14.61 -17.04 8.71
CA ILE A 635 -14.80 -18.50 8.78
C ILE A 635 -15.26 -18.88 10.19
N LEU A 636 -16.32 -19.67 10.28
CA LEU A 636 -16.86 -20.23 11.53
C LEU A 636 -16.70 -21.76 11.50
N CYS A 637 -15.99 -22.33 12.47
CA CYS A 637 -15.85 -23.78 12.63
C CYS A 637 -16.89 -24.30 13.63
N GLY A 638 -17.68 -25.32 13.27
CA GLY A 638 -18.72 -25.92 14.12
C GLY A 638 -20.13 -25.78 13.57
N GLU A 639 -21.14 -26.06 14.39
CA GLU A 639 -22.54 -25.85 14.00
C GLU A 639 -22.78 -24.37 13.66
N PRO A 640 -23.35 -24.05 12.48
CA PRO A 640 -23.63 -22.67 12.09
C PRO A 640 -24.56 -22.01 13.11
N PRO A 641 -24.29 -20.76 13.54
CA PRO A 641 -25.24 -20.02 14.35
C PRO A 641 -26.52 -19.80 13.53
N ILE A 642 -27.67 -19.90 14.19
CA ILE A 642 -28.94 -19.55 13.58
C ILE A 642 -29.01 -18.02 13.56
N LEU A 643 -28.91 -17.42 12.36
CA LEU A 643 -28.83 -15.97 12.23
C LEU A 643 -30.06 -15.26 12.82
N SER A 644 -31.24 -15.88 12.83
CA SER A 644 -32.46 -15.31 13.43
C SER A 644 -32.38 -15.12 14.94
N ASP A 645 -31.49 -15.86 15.62
CA ASP A 645 -31.47 -15.92 17.09
C ASP A 645 -30.49 -14.90 17.71
N LEU A 646 -29.69 -14.24 16.86
CA LEU A 646 -28.72 -13.24 17.30
C LEU A 646 -29.38 -11.87 17.53
N THR A 647 -28.81 -11.02 18.37
CA THR A 647 -29.20 -9.60 18.43
C THR A 647 -28.44 -8.81 17.35
N PRO A 648 -28.90 -7.64 16.91
CA PRO A 648 -28.14 -6.77 16.01
C PRO A 648 -26.73 -6.44 16.55
N GLU A 649 -26.61 -6.27 17.86
CA GLU A 649 -25.31 -6.05 18.54
C GLU A 649 -24.39 -7.28 18.45
N ASN A 650 -24.93 -8.50 18.59
CA ASN A 650 -24.18 -9.74 18.44
C ASN A 650 -23.79 -10.02 16.99
N LEU A 651 -24.59 -9.57 16.01
CA LEU A 651 -24.24 -9.66 14.59
C LEU A 651 -23.11 -8.71 14.23
N LEU A 652 -23.13 -7.49 14.77
CA LEU A 652 -22.08 -6.48 14.55
C LEU A 652 -20.76 -6.87 15.23
N SER A 653 -20.81 -7.44 16.44
CA SER A 653 -19.61 -7.91 17.15
C SER A 653 -18.93 -9.10 16.47
N LEU A 654 -19.66 -9.83 15.62
CA LEU A 654 -19.07 -10.86 14.75
C LEU A 654 -18.23 -10.25 13.61
N PHE A 655 -18.30 -8.94 13.35
CA PHE A 655 -17.84 -8.34 12.09
C PHE A 655 -16.82 -7.19 12.20
N ILE A 656 -16.59 -6.54 13.34
CA ILE A 656 -15.73 -5.33 13.42
C ILE A 656 -14.26 -5.63 13.04
N PRO A 657 -13.72 -5.01 11.95
CA PRO A 657 -12.30 -4.99 11.64
C PRO A 657 -11.73 -3.56 11.74
N PHE A 658 -10.83 -3.33 12.71
CA PHE A 658 -9.66 -2.43 12.72
C PHE A 658 -9.63 -1.02 12.06
N SER A 659 -10.71 -0.42 11.53
CA SER A 659 -10.59 0.78 10.67
C SER A 659 -11.28 2.06 11.14
N SER A 660 -11.69 2.17 12.40
CA SER A 660 -12.12 3.48 12.93
C SER A 660 -11.81 3.62 14.41
N GLY A 661 -10.70 4.31 14.70
CA GLY A 661 -10.46 5.08 15.91
C GLY A 661 -10.57 4.34 17.25
N VAL A 662 -9.42 4.21 17.91
CA VAL A 662 -9.19 3.59 19.23
C VAL A 662 -9.01 2.07 19.16
N PRO A 663 -7.78 1.55 19.37
CA PRO A 663 -7.55 0.13 19.58
C PRO A 663 -8.31 -0.32 20.83
N THR A 664 -9.38 -1.09 20.65
CA THR A 664 -9.97 -1.80 21.79
C THR A 664 -9.11 -3.03 22.09
N GLN A 665 -8.32 -2.91 23.15
CA GLN A 665 -7.75 -3.98 23.98
C GLN A 665 -6.81 -5.01 23.33
N ARG A 666 -5.77 -4.54 22.63
CA ARG A 666 -4.44 -5.13 22.80
C ARG A 666 -3.49 -4.03 23.27
N ASN A 667 -2.90 -4.22 24.46
CA ASN A 667 -1.88 -3.34 25.03
C ASN A 667 -0.51 -3.59 24.37
N ASP A 668 -0.48 -3.81 23.06
CA ASP A 668 0.77 -4.04 22.33
C ASP A 668 1.29 -2.69 21.82
N PRO A 669 2.48 -2.24 22.24
CA PRO A 669 3.04 -0.99 21.76
C PRO A 669 3.27 -0.95 20.24
N SER A 670 3.34 -2.10 19.56
CA SER A 670 3.46 -2.17 18.10
C SER A 670 2.26 -1.58 17.35
N ASP A 671 1.07 -1.57 17.95
CA ASP A 671 -0.14 -1.00 17.36
C ASP A 671 -0.11 0.55 17.29
N TYR A 672 0.77 1.19 18.08
CA TYR A 672 0.83 2.65 18.20
C TYR A 672 1.95 3.28 17.36
N TYR A 673 3.01 2.54 17.04
CA TYR A 673 4.16 3.09 16.32
C TYR A 673 3.83 3.63 14.92
N PRO A 674 3.02 2.95 14.07
CA PRO A 674 2.70 3.50 12.74
C PRO A 674 1.99 4.86 12.81
N LEU A 675 1.05 5.00 13.76
CA LEU A 675 0.34 6.27 14.00
C LEU A 675 1.29 7.34 14.52
N LEU A 676 2.20 6.98 15.42
CA LEU A 676 3.18 7.90 15.98
C LEU A 676 4.18 8.40 14.93
N GLU A 677 4.75 7.49 14.14
CA GLU A 677 5.67 7.80 13.05
C GLU A 677 5.02 8.74 12.02
N GLU A 678 3.74 8.54 11.70
CA GLU A 678 2.99 9.45 10.83
C GLU A 678 2.91 10.87 11.43
N GLN A 679 2.54 10.99 12.72
CA GLN A 679 2.45 12.31 13.36
C GLN A 679 3.81 13.00 13.48
N GLU A 680 4.88 12.25 13.70
CA GLU A 680 6.23 12.79 13.82
C GLU A 680 6.80 13.26 12.48
N ALA A 681 6.55 12.51 11.40
CA ALA A 681 6.92 12.95 10.06
C ALA A 681 6.23 14.28 9.70
N LEU A 682 4.94 14.41 10.04
CA LEU A 682 4.21 15.67 9.86
C LEU A 682 4.74 16.80 10.76
N LEU A 683 5.14 16.48 12.00
CA LEU A 683 5.69 17.43 12.96
C LEU A 683 7.03 17.99 12.48
N LEU A 684 7.93 17.12 12.02
CA LEU A 684 9.23 17.50 11.48
C LEU A 684 9.10 18.31 10.19
N ALA A 685 8.08 18.03 9.38
CA ALA A 685 7.74 18.83 8.20
C ALA A 685 7.14 20.22 8.54
N GLY A 686 6.74 20.46 9.79
CA GLY A 686 6.20 21.75 10.24
C GLY A 686 4.76 22.03 9.78
N ASN A 687 4.01 21.00 9.36
CA ASN A 687 2.66 21.15 8.82
C ASN A 687 1.60 21.11 9.94
N ASP A 688 0.61 22.00 9.94
CA ASP A 688 -0.58 21.92 10.82
C ASP A 688 -0.30 21.53 12.29
N LEU A 689 0.64 22.24 12.92
CA LEU A 689 1.19 21.94 14.25
C LEU A 689 0.11 21.84 15.35
N VAL A 690 -0.98 22.60 15.23
CA VAL A 690 -2.12 22.56 16.17
C VAL A 690 -2.87 21.22 16.10
N ASN A 691 -3.18 20.74 14.90
CA ASN A 691 -3.88 19.46 14.76
C ASN A 691 -2.98 18.28 15.11
N ILE A 692 -1.70 18.32 14.73
CA ILE A 692 -0.71 17.32 15.15
C ILE A 692 -0.67 17.25 16.68
N ARG A 693 -0.53 18.39 17.35
CA ARG A 693 -0.52 18.46 18.82
C ARG A 693 -1.76 17.83 19.42
N LYS A 694 -2.95 18.12 18.87
CA LYS A 694 -4.21 17.54 19.34
C LYS A 694 -4.23 16.01 19.17
N ASN A 695 -3.71 15.50 18.05
CA ASN A 695 -3.60 14.06 17.81
C ASN A 695 -2.62 13.41 18.81
N LEU A 696 -1.44 13.99 19.01
CA LEU A 696 -0.45 13.51 19.99
C LEU A 696 -1.03 13.51 21.41
N GLN A 697 -1.78 14.55 21.79
CA GLN A 697 -2.48 14.61 23.08
C GLN A 697 -3.53 13.51 23.19
N SER A 698 -4.38 13.33 22.16
CA SER A 698 -5.39 12.28 22.15
C SER A 698 -4.79 10.88 22.25
N LEU A 699 -3.64 10.63 21.60
CA LEU A 699 -2.89 9.37 21.72
C LEU A 699 -2.37 9.19 23.15
N SER A 700 -1.83 10.25 23.77
CA SER A 700 -1.33 10.19 25.14
C SER A 700 -2.43 9.93 26.17
N GLU A 701 -3.62 10.49 25.99
CA GLU A 701 -4.78 10.30 26.86
C GLU A 701 -5.41 8.91 26.70
N GLY A 702 -5.29 8.30 25.53
CA GLY A 702 -5.78 6.95 25.24
C GLY A 702 -4.92 5.83 25.84
N LEU A 703 -3.68 6.12 26.25
CA LEU A 703 -2.75 5.13 26.81
C LEU A 703 -2.88 5.05 28.33
N SER A 704 -3.13 3.83 28.84
CA SER A 704 -3.09 3.57 30.28
C SER A 704 -1.65 3.65 30.78
N ILE A 705 -1.38 4.52 31.76
CA ILE A 705 -0.04 4.76 32.36
C ILE A 705 0.59 3.45 32.90
N ASP A 706 -0.23 2.51 33.36
CA ASP A 706 0.25 1.22 33.91
C ASP A 706 0.59 0.16 32.83
N SER A 707 0.52 0.50 31.55
CA SER A 707 0.86 -0.43 30.47
C SER A 707 2.36 -0.40 30.16
N PHE A 708 2.93 -1.56 29.83
CA PHE A 708 4.32 -1.65 29.33
C PHE A 708 4.57 -0.73 28.11
N ALA A 709 3.51 -0.49 27.30
CA ALA A 709 3.53 0.44 26.18
C ALA A 709 3.69 1.92 26.60
N ALA A 710 3.14 2.31 27.75
CA ALA A 710 3.16 3.69 28.23
C ALA A 710 4.57 4.18 28.55
N GLU A 711 5.43 3.32 29.11
CA GLU A 711 6.80 3.68 29.49
C GLU A 711 7.67 4.10 28.30
N LYS A 712 7.41 3.55 27.11
CA LYS A 712 8.16 3.88 25.89
C LYS A 712 7.50 4.97 25.04
N ILE A 713 6.16 4.94 24.94
CA ILE A 713 5.42 5.78 23.99
C ILE A 713 5.08 7.15 24.58
N ILE A 714 4.71 7.23 25.87
CA ILE A 714 4.31 8.51 26.48
C ILE A 714 5.45 9.54 26.47
N PRO A 715 6.71 9.19 26.83
CA PRO A 715 7.81 10.16 26.77
C PRO A 715 8.01 10.77 25.38
N ARG A 716 7.90 9.92 24.34
CA ARG A 716 8.00 10.31 22.93
C ARG A 716 6.87 11.26 22.50
N LEU A 717 5.63 10.92 22.85
CA LEU A 717 4.46 11.78 22.59
C LEU A 717 4.61 13.16 23.27
N LEU A 718 5.03 13.18 24.54
CA LEU A 718 5.23 14.42 25.30
C LEU A 718 6.34 15.28 24.71
N PHE A 719 7.42 14.68 24.23
CA PHE A 719 8.47 15.40 23.52
C PHE A 719 7.93 16.03 22.23
N GLY A 720 7.17 15.29 21.42
CA GLY A 720 6.52 15.80 20.22
C GLY A 720 5.55 16.97 20.50
N ILE A 721 4.79 16.89 21.59
CA ILE A 721 3.94 18.01 22.05
C ILE A 721 4.79 19.24 22.37
N GLY A 722 5.87 19.09 23.13
CA GLY A 722 6.79 20.19 23.44
C GLY A 722 7.39 20.82 22.18
N LEU A 723 7.87 19.99 21.25
CA LEU A 723 8.44 20.45 19.99
C LEU A 723 7.43 21.18 19.12
N SER A 724 6.17 20.73 19.09
CA SER A 724 5.12 21.43 18.33
C SER A 724 4.92 22.87 18.82
N TYR A 725 5.01 23.13 20.13
CA TYR A 725 4.92 24.49 20.67
C TYR A 725 6.18 25.30 20.34
N GLU A 726 7.36 24.66 20.39
CA GLU A 726 8.61 25.34 20.03
C GLU A 726 8.60 25.79 18.57
N LEU A 727 8.14 24.92 17.67
CA LEU A 727 8.02 25.22 16.24
C LEU A 727 7.01 26.34 15.94
N GLU A 728 5.96 26.48 16.75
CA GLU A 728 5.02 27.60 16.68
C GLU A 728 5.57 28.91 17.27
N GLY A 729 6.73 28.86 17.93
CA GLY A 729 7.32 30.00 18.64
C GLY A 729 6.73 30.23 20.04
N ASP A 730 5.90 29.33 20.58
CA ASP A 730 5.41 29.39 21.96
C ASP A 730 6.40 28.75 22.92
N ALA A 731 7.47 29.48 23.21
CA ALA A 731 8.54 29.03 24.10
C ALA A 731 8.05 28.73 25.54
N VAL A 732 6.96 29.35 26.00
CA VAL A 732 6.44 29.14 27.37
C VAL A 732 5.74 27.79 27.45
N ALA A 733 4.84 27.50 26.51
CA ALA A 733 4.15 26.22 26.46
C ALA A 733 5.09 25.05 26.15
N ALA A 734 6.05 25.26 25.23
CA ALA A 734 7.09 24.29 24.91
C ALA A 734 7.92 23.92 26.15
N ARG A 735 8.43 24.93 26.86
CA ARG A 735 9.20 24.71 28.09
C ARG A 735 8.38 24.01 29.17
N ALA A 736 7.11 24.36 29.33
CA ALA A 736 6.23 23.69 30.27
C ALA A 736 6.06 22.20 29.94
N ALA A 737 5.90 21.85 28.66
CA ALA A 737 5.81 20.47 28.19
C ALA A 737 7.13 19.71 28.43
N TYR A 738 8.27 20.31 28.10
CA TYR A 738 9.59 19.70 28.32
C TYR A 738 9.89 19.47 29.80
N LEU A 739 9.62 20.43 30.68
CA LEU A 739 9.80 20.27 32.12
C LEU A 739 8.87 19.19 32.70
N ALA A 740 7.65 19.08 32.20
CA ALA A 740 6.72 18.02 32.60
C ALA A 740 7.26 16.63 32.20
N LEU A 741 7.78 16.49 30.98
CA LEU A 741 8.41 15.28 30.50
C LEU A 741 9.62 14.89 31.38
N ILE A 742 10.53 15.82 31.62
CA ILE A 742 11.74 15.59 32.45
C ILE A 742 11.36 15.16 33.87
N ALA A 743 10.34 15.80 34.46
CA ALA A 743 9.91 15.48 35.81
C ALA A 743 9.23 14.10 35.92
N GLN A 744 8.51 13.68 34.88
CA GLN A 744 7.78 12.41 34.88
C GLN A 744 8.62 11.21 34.44
N TRP A 745 9.55 11.41 33.50
CA TRP A 745 10.33 10.34 32.86
C TRP A 745 11.83 10.69 32.75
N PRO A 746 12.52 10.96 33.88
CA PRO A 746 13.89 11.51 33.86
C PRO A 746 14.93 10.61 33.17
N ASP A 747 14.69 9.29 33.15
CA ASP A 747 15.61 8.30 32.57
C ASP A 747 15.32 8.02 31.08
N SER A 748 14.30 8.67 30.50
CA SER A 748 13.97 8.51 29.09
C SER A 748 14.92 9.31 28.18
N PRO A 749 15.37 8.77 27.03
CA PRO A 749 16.15 9.52 26.04
C PRO A 749 15.38 10.76 25.52
N TRP A 750 14.05 10.71 25.50
CA TRP A 750 13.19 11.84 25.14
C TRP A 750 13.25 12.97 26.17
N ALA A 751 13.40 12.63 27.46
CA ALA A 751 13.62 13.62 28.50
C ALA A 751 15.01 14.25 28.40
N TRP A 752 16.04 13.50 27.97
CA TRP A 752 17.37 14.06 27.71
C TRP A 752 17.36 15.05 26.53
N LEU A 753 16.62 14.75 25.46
CA LEU A 753 16.40 15.72 24.36
C LEU A 753 15.66 16.97 24.86
N ALA A 754 14.67 16.82 25.72
CA ALA A 754 13.96 17.94 26.34
C ALA A 754 14.88 18.78 27.25
N GLU A 755 15.74 18.13 28.04
CA GLU A 755 16.75 18.76 28.90
C GLU A 755 17.68 19.66 28.07
N ALA A 756 18.09 19.18 26.89
CA ALA A 756 18.94 19.93 25.97
C ALA A 756 18.31 21.28 25.54
N ARG A 757 16.97 21.39 25.48
CA ARG A 757 16.25 22.62 25.09
C ARG A 757 16.06 23.61 26.22
N VAL A 758 15.85 23.12 27.44
CA VAL A 758 15.53 23.96 28.60
C VAL A 758 16.78 24.43 29.35
N GLY A 759 17.91 23.74 29.17
CA GLY A 759 19.15 23.99 29.90
C GLY A 759 19.09 23.58 31.37
N PRO A 760 20.24 23.57 32.06
CA PRO A 760 20.34 23.20 33.48
C PRO A 760 19.58 24.14 34.43
#